data_AF-A0AAW1RZH0-F1
#
_entry.id   AF-A0AAW1RZH0-F1
#
_cell.length_a   1.000
_cell.length_b   1.000
_cell.length_c   1.000
_cell.angle_alpha   90.00
_cell.angle_beta   90.00
_cell.angle_gamma   90.00
#
_symmetry.space_group_name_H-M   'P 1'
#
loop_
_entity.id
_entity.type
_entity.pdbx_description
1 polymer ?
#
loop_
_entity_poly.entity_id
_entity_poly.type
_entity_poly.pdbx_seq_one_letter_code
_entity_poly.pdbx_strand_id
1 'polypeptide(L)'
;MSSEQRGSFLLFIGGVSLGAAVVGAVCAYYWLPYDISVKTQPQSKQKRTPPRTRSSSPRKVSLPRNGDLDGHHTQYSAQNGSAEYTVGQQKGQRVARPALSDDEDSDEDAREAGRQRKAASSQGSDNGPNGSKRASKPVLNPADRSNAASLDIHGLAKRHSNLALAGLAGSRAHSGLQHGGEHLRGAASSERLSTAYSVARPDLVPPPPSLPAPHPPPEHTINTAGDMMREGAIIEEAALHEQYCRVITPEPHISEEMEEVCALLEECLRLRQKWLFKPRDSPEQLGSMPEVAAPSELHPEPFKWRSQQRLEGSFEMVDGVVKYYADEASTHEPYPVPGSSLEFFTDMHRVLKIVSMGPVKSFCHHRLQLLEQKFNLHMMLNADKEFLAQKSAPHRDFYNVRKVDTHVHHSACMHQKHLLRFIKSKLRKEPDEVVIFRDGKFLTLREVFESLSLTGYDLNVDTLDMHADKNIFHRFDKFNLKYNPFGQSRLREIFIKQDNLLHGRFLAELTREVVDDLEASKYQHAEYRISIYGRKRVEWDTLAAWICQHQLGSDNVLWLIQLPRLYDVYKASGIIDNFEQLLDNIFVPLFEVTLDPNSHPQLHLFLKQVVGFDMVDDESKPERRPTKHMMTARQWDLKFNPAYSYYAYYIYANLYTLNKLREQRGYTTFAFRPHSGEAGDVDHLVSTMLLCHNISHGINLRKSPPLQYLYYLAQIGLCMSPLSNNSLFLDYHRNPFPTFFARGLSISLSTDDPLQIHLTKEPLVEEYSVAAQVWKLSATDLSEIARNSVLHSGFPHQVKMHWVHSLYWRQGPEGNDIHKTNVPNLRMRFRFDTFSEEQHLVSSGAEDFRLRALRLSQREHHH
;
A
#
# COMPACT_ATOMS: atom_id res chain seq x y z
N MET A 1 17.14 47.40 -45.39
CA MET A 1 18.52 47.81 -45.72
C MET A 1 19.43 47.18 -44.67
N SER A 2 20.56 46.54 -44.95
CA SER A 2 21.08 45.85 -46.15
C SER A 2 22.50 45.40 -45.79
N SER A 3 23.06 44.40 -46.50
CA SER A 3 24.48 43.99 -46.50
C SER A 3 25.08 43.51 -45.16
N GLU A 4 26.09 42.65 -45.12
CA GLU A 4 26.47 41.46 -45.92
C GLU A 4 27.75 40.93 -45.28
N GLN A 5 27.94 39.60 -45.23
CA GLN A 5 29.25 39.01 -45.58
C GLN A 5 29.12 37.50 -45.82
N ARG A 6 29.56 37.07 -47.00
CA ARG A 6 29.79 35.67 -47.37
C ARG A 6 31.28 35.41 -47.39
N GLY A 7 31.70 34.21 -46.97
CA GLY A 7 32.98 33.60 -47.29
C GLY A 7 32.71 32.16 -47.75
N SER A 8 33.37 31.71 -48.82
CA SER A 8 33.04 30.46 -49.54
C SER A 8 34.27 29.55 -49.71
N PHE A 9 33.99 28.31 -50.17
CA PHE A 9 34.93 27.29 -50.66
C PHE A 9 35.67 26.46 -49.57
N LEU A 10 36.04 25.18 -49.80
CA LEU A 10 36.17 24.43 -51.07
C LEU A 10 35.84 22.93 -50.89
N LEU A 11 35.35 22.25 -51.93
CA LEU A 11 35.16 20.78 -51.97
C LEU A 11 36.48 20.03 -52.22
N PHE A 12 36.54 18.75 -51.85
CA PHE A 12 37.19 17.73 -52.68
C PHE A 12 36.32 16.47 -52.77
N ILE A 13 36.39 15.78 -53.92
CA ILE A 13 35.50 14.67 -54.31
C ILE A 13 36.32 13.39 -54.53
N GLY A 14 35.74 12.25 -54.16
CA GLY A 14 36.13 10.91 -54.62
C GLY A 14 36.11 9.86 -53.49
N GLY A 15 35.44 8.71 -53.61
CA GLY A 15 34.54 8.24 -54.65
C GLY A 15 34.43 6.70 -54.66
N VAL A 16 33.18 6.17 -54.62
CA VAL A 16 32.68 4.92 -55.26
C VAL A 16 33.58 3.64 -55.09
N SER A 17 33.13 2.53 -54.47
CA SER A 17 31.96 1.75 -54.91
C SER A 17 31.44 0.68 -53.95
N LEU A 18 30.11 0.53 -53.96
CA LEU A 18 29.22 -0.64 -53.76
C LEU A 18 29.64 -1.90 -52.96
N GLY A 19 28.74 -2.30 -52.06
CA GLY A 19 28.61 -3.66 -51.49
C GLY A 19 27.43 -3.78 -50.49
N ALA A 20 26.18 -3.81 -50.96
CA ALA A 20 24.96 -3.95 -50.13
C ALA A 20 24.80 -5.40 -49.59
N ALA A 21 23.89 -5.78 -48.67
CA ALA A 21 22.59 -5.25 -48.22
C ALA A 21 22.17 -5.94 -46.88
N VAL A 22 21.15 -5.59 -46.07
CA VAL A 22 20.25 -4.42 -45.89
C VAL A 22 19.52 -4.57 -44.54
N VAL A 23 19.34 -3.51 -43.75
CA VAL A 23 18.32 -3.41 -42.66
C VAL A 23 17.86 -1.94 -42.52
N GLY A 24 16.54 -1.71 -42.54
CA GLY A 24 15.89 -0.41 -42.25
C GLY A 24 16.03 0.66 -43.35
N ALA A 25 15.07 1.54 -43.60
CA ALA A 25 13.68 1.67 -43.12
C ALA A 25 12.92 2.55 -44.14
N VAL A 26 11.61 2.80 -43.96
CA VAL A 26 10.97 4.14 -44.17
C VAL A 26 9.54 4.10 -43.63
N CYS A 27 9.20 5.07 -42.79
CA CYS A 27 7.84 5.52 -42.53
C CYS A 27 7.57 6.81 -43.31
N ALA A 28 6.39 6.99 -43.90
CA ALA A 28 5.86 8.32 -44.27
C ALA A 28 4.34 8.27 -44.53
N TYR A 29 3.67 9.40 -44.30
CA TYR A 29 2.22 9.69 -44.51
C TYR A 29 1.26 8.93 -43.58
N TYR A 30 0.52 9.57 -42.67
CA TYR A 30 -0.23 10.83 -42.83
C TYR A 30 -0.14 11.77 -41.61
N TRP A 31 -0.19 13.09 -41.87
CA TRP A 31 -0.40 14.14 -40.86
C TRP A 31 -1.63 14.96 -41.28
N LEU A 32 -2.59 15.14 -40.38
CA LEU A 32 -3.71 16.07 -40.51
C LEU A 32 -3.92 16.76 -39.15
N PRO A 33 -3.91 18.09 -39.07
CA PRO A 33 -4.14 18.80 -37.82
C PRO A 33 -5.65 18.94 -37.54
N TYR A 34 -6.07 18.64 -36.30
CA TYR A 34 -7.39 19.02 -35.82
C TYR A 34 -7.32 20.31 -35.02
N ASP A 35 -7.70 21.40 -35.68
CA ASP A 35 -7.80 22.73 -35.13
C ASP A 35 -9.17 22.89 -34.42
N ILE A 36 -9.19 23.11 -33.10
CA ILE A 36 -10.45 23.41 -32.38
C ILE A 36 -10.64 24.92 -32.34
N SER A 37 -11.21 25.44 -33.42
CA SER A 37 -11.68 26.81 -33.51
C SER A 37 -12.86 27.05 -32.56
N VAL A 38 -12.67 27.93 -31.57
CA VAL A 38 -13.75 28.43 -30.71
C VAL A 38 -14.66 29.33 -31.54
N LYS A 39 -15.78 28.78 -32.02
CA LYS A 39 -16.83 29.57 -32.68
C LYS A 39 -17.59 30.42 -31.66
N THR A 40 -17.14 31.64 -31.46
CA THR A 40 -17.99 32.72 -30.94
C THR A 40 -19.08 33.06 -31.96
N GLN A 41 -20.35 32.99 -31.57
CA GLN A 41 -21.42 33.76 -32.21
C GLN A 41 -22.15 34.64 -31.17
N PRO A 42 -22.64 35.82 -31.58
CA PRO A 42 -23.01 36.87 -30.64
C PRO A 42 -24.49 36.78 -30.24
N GLN A 43 -24.78 37.00 -28.95
CA GLN A 43 -26.12 37.44 -28.53
C GLN A 43 -26.19 38.95 -28.36
N SER A 44 -27.36 39.47 -28.71
CA SER A 44 -27.61 40.86 -29.03
C SER A 44 -27.90 41.72 -27.80
N LYS A 45 -27.47 42.98 -27.92
CA LYS A 45 -27.84 44.14 -27.12
C LYS A 45 -29.30 44.09 -26.60
N GLN A 46 -29.49 44.18 -25.28
CA GLN A 46 -30.56 45.02 -24.74
C GLN A 46 -30.01 46.01 -23.72
N LYS A 47 -30.39 47.28 -23.93
CA LYS A 47 -30.04 48.42 -23.08
C LYS A 47 -30.98 48.45 -21.87
N ARG A 48 -30.46 48.63 -20.66
CA ARG A 48 -31.06 49.53 -19.66
C ARG A 48 -29.97 50.34 -18.96
N THR A 49 -30.16 51.65 -18.93
CA THR A 49 -29.25 52.65 -18.35
C THR A 49 -29.49 52.84 -16.85
N PRO A 50 -28.48 53.30 -16.09
CA PRO A 50 -28.59 53.60 -14.66
C PRO A 50 -29.20 55.02 -14.43
N PRO A 51 -29.50 55.43 -13.18
CA PRO A 51 -28.48 56.01 -12.29
C PRO A 51 -28.63 55.47 -10.84
N ARG A 52 -27.84 55.85 -9.81
CA ARG A 52 -27.13 57.12 -9.56
C ARG A 52 -26.06 56.92 -8.47
N THR A 53 -24.87 57.49 -8.64
CA THR A 53 -23.85 57.62 -7.59
C THR A 53 -24.03 58.91 -6.78
N ARG A 54 -23.68 58.86 -5.49
CA ARG A 54 -23.15 59.95 -4.63
C ARG A 54 -22.91 59.33 -3.23
N SER A 55 -21.69 59.02 -2.80
CA SER A 55 -20.60 59.92 -2.39
C SER A 55 -20.91 60.75 -1.12
N SER A 56 -20.40 60.32 0.03
CA SER A 56 -19.46 61.11 0.85
C SER A 56 -19.08 60.36 2.13
N SER A 57 -17.81 60.48 2.49
CA SER A 57 -17.18 60.03 3.73
C SER A 57 -17.00 61.26 4.67
N PRO A 58 -16.10 61.26 5.67
CA PRO A 58 -16.24 60.62 6.98
C PRO A 58 -16.05 61.63 8.14
N ARG A 59 -16.26 61.23 9.41
CA ARG A 59 -15.29 61.39 10.53
C ARG A 59 -15.79 60.98 11.92
N LYS A 60 -14.81 60.65 12.76
CA LYS A 60 -14.85 60.45 14.22
C LYS A 60 -15.25 61.75 14.97
N VAL A 61 -15.70 61.62 16.22
CA VAL A 61 -15.01 62.12 17.45
C VAL A 61 -15.76 61.61 18.70
N SER A 62 -15.10 61.65 19.87
CA SER A 62 -15.33 60.82 21.07
C SER A 62 -15.74 61.58 22.34
N LEU A 63 -16.42 60.87 23.27
CA LEU A 63 -16.47 61.09 24.74
C LEU A 63 -17.24 62.36 25.23
N PRO A 64 -17.73 62.48 26.52
CA PRO A 64 -17.00 62.10 27.76
C PRO A 64 -17.75 61.71 29.08
N ARG A 65 -16.93 61.22 30.04
CA ARG A 65 -16.88 61.45 31.53
C ARG A 65 -17.98 61.02 32.55
N ASN A 66 -17.48 60.26 33.55
CA ASN A 66 -17.57 60.38 35.04
C ASN A 66 -18.90 60.51 35.82
N GLY A 67 -18.99 59.81 36.97
CA GLY A 67 -19.73 60.31 38.15
C GLY A 67 -20.34 59.30 39.16
N ASP A 68 -19.52 58.66 39.99
CA ASP A 68 -19.66 58.43 41.45
C ASP A 68 -20.97 57.98 42.20
N LEU A 69 -20.74 56.98 43.10
CA LEU A 69 -21.24 56.78 44.49
C LEU A 69 -22.38 55.79 44.88
N ASP A 70 -22.15 55.21 46.08
CA ASP A 70 -22.98 54.40 47.01
C ASP A 70 -23.55 53.02 46.56
N GLY A 71 -23.51 51.92 47.36
CA GLY A 71 -22.80 51.63 48.61
C GLY A 71 -23.38 50.39 49.38
N HIS A 72 -22.53 49.42 49.78
CA HIS A 72 -22.66 48.40 50.87
C HIS A 72 -23.96 47.54 51.05
N HIS A 73 -24.01 46.29 51.55
CA HIS A 73 -23.02 45.29 52.02
C HIS A 73 -23.69 43.89 52.20
N THR A 74 -22.92 42.78 52.05
CA THR A 74 -22.98 41.48 52.79
C THR A 74 -24.23 40.54 52.82
N GLN A 75 -24.17 39.22 53.11
CA GLN A 75 -23.14 38.12 53.02
C GLN A 75 -23.74 36.79 53.59
N TYR A 76 -23.04 35.65 53.42
CA TYR A 76 -23.23 34.29 54.05
C TYR A 76 -24.48 33.48 53.62
N SER A 77 -24.45 32.22 53.15
CA SER A 77 -23.64 30.97 53.30
C SER A 77 -24.07 30.00 54.43
N ALA A 78 -23.66 28.72 54.26
CA ALA A 78 -23.81 27.57 55.19
C ALA A 78 -25.22 26.92 55.27
N GLN A 79 -25.39 25.61 55.56
CA GLN A 79 -24.61 24.38 55.28
C GLN A 79 -25.45 23.14 55.74
N ASN A 80 -25.17 21.96 55.17
CA ASN A 80 -25.26 20.60 55.77
C ASN A 80 -26.59 20.01 56.29
N GLY A 81 -26.67 18.66 56.18
CA GLY A 81 -27.60 17.78 56.92
C GLY A 81 -28.54 16.96 56.00
N SER A 82 -28.23 15.76 55.50
CA SER A 82 -27.81 14.47 56.09
C SER A 82 -28.96 13.62 56.67
N ALA A 83 -28.89 12.29 56.43
CA ALA A 83 -29.75 11.21 56.91
C ALA A 83 -31.18 11.15 56.29
N GLU A 84 -31.82 9.99 56.06
CA GLU A 84 -31.47 8.58 55.78
C GLU A 84 -32.78 7.76 55.90
N TYR A 85 -32.74 6.47 55.51
CA TYR A 85 -33.56 5.37 56.04
C TYR A 85 -35.01 5.07 55.55
N THR A 86 -35.07 3.95 54.80
CA THR A 86 -36.04 2.81 54.86
C THR A 86 -37.46 2.84 54.26
N VAL A 87 -37.59 2.04 53.18
CA VAL A 87 -38.44 0.81 53.04
C VAL A 87 -39.97 0.92 53.22
N GLY A 88 -40.69 0.55 52.15
CA GLY A 88 -42.15 0.44 52.11
C GLY A 88 -42.66 -0.39 50.92
N GLN A 89 -42.40 -1.69 50.99
CA GLN A 89 -42.80 -2.79 50.12
C GLN A 89 -44.26 -2.84 49.57
N GLN A 90 -44.37 -3.49 48.39
CA GLN A 90 -45.40 -4.45 47.91
C GLN A 90 -46.65 -4.01 47.09
N LYS A 91 -46.76 -4.68 45.91
CA LYS A 91 -47.97 -5.15 45.16
C LYS A 91 -48.93 -4.08 44.62
N GLY A 92 -49.32 -4.02 43.33
CA GLY A 92 -48.94 -4.78 42.13
C GLY A 92 -50.12 -5.52 41.48
N GLN A 93 -50.36 -5.30 40.18
CA GLN A 93 -51.06 -6.24 39.28
C GLN A 93 -50.82 -5.94 37.78
N ARG A 94 -51.13 -6.92 36.94
CA ARG A 94 -50.87 -7.03 35.47
C ARG A 94 -51.81 -6.10 34.66
N VAL A 95 -51.65 -5.82 33.35
CA VAL A 95 -51.74 -6.74 32.19
C VAL A 95 -51.25 -6.06 30.87
N ALA A 96 -50.87 -6.89 29.89
CA ALA A 96 -50.71 -6.65 28.43
C ALA A 96 -49.39 -6.05 27.87
N ARG A 97 -48.75 -6.88 27.01
CA ARG A 97 -47.93 -6.46 25.86
C ARG A 97 -48.87 -6.03 24.70
N PRO A 98 -48.36 -5.36 23.65
CA PRO A 98 -47.75 -6.14 22.55
C PRO A 98 -46.32 -5.68 22.22
N ALA A 99 -45.58 -6.55 21.53
CA ALA A 99 -44.36 -6.18 20.83
C ALA A 99 -44.70 -5.68 19.42
N LEU A 100 -43.84 -4.86 18.83
CA LEU A 100 -43.65 -4.78 17.37
C LEU A 100 -42.22 -4.29 17.07
N SER A 101 -41.72 -4.74 15.93
CA SER A 101 -40.38 -4.57 15.37
C SER A 101 -40.29 -3.33 14.47
N ASP A 102 -39.10 -2.75 14.34
CA ASP A 102 -38.71 -1.93 13.18
C ASP A 102 -37.23 -2.23 12.84
N ASP A 103 -37.03 -3.12 11.86
CA ASP A 103 -35.78 -3.35 11.13
C ASP A 103 -36.07 -3.05 9.65
N GLU A 104 -35.37 -2.08 9.02
CA GLU A 104 -35.15 -2.08 7.57
C GLU A 104 -33.75 -1.50 7.28
N ASP A 105 -32.79 -2.38 6.93
CA ASP A 105 -31.40 -2.04 6.62
C ASP A 105 -31.06 -2.58 5.21
N SER A 106 -31.38 -1.79 4.17
CA SER A 106 -30.88 -2.01 2.81
C SER A 106 -31.11 -0.78 1.91
N ASP A 107 -30.08 0.04 1.68
CA ASP A 107 -30.20 1.14 0.72
C ASP A 107 -28.87 1.50 0.03
N GLU A 108 -28.43 0.64 -0.89
CA GLU A 108 -27.49 1.00 -1.97
C GLU A 108 -28.14 0.86 -3.37
N ASP A 109 -29.35 0.28 -3.47
CA ASP A 109 -30.04 -0.04 -4.74
C ASP A 109 -31.03 1.06 -5.24
N ALA A 110 -31.31 2.11 -4.47
CA ALA A 110 -32.33 3.13 -4.78
C ALA A 110 -31.93 4.16 -5.88
N ARG A 111 -31.10 3.79 -6.88
CA ARG A 111 -30.68 4.70 -7.96
C ARG A 111 -30.89 4.23 -9.41
N GLU A 112 -31.26 2.98 -9.70
CA GLU A 112 -31.30 2.47 -11.09
C GLU A 112 -32.71 2.11 -11.64
N ALA A 113 -33.79 2.58 -11.02
CA ALA A 113 -35.17 2.44 -11.54
C ALA A 113 -35.70 3.73 -12.21
N GLY A 114 -34.89 4.37 -13.09
CA GLY A 114 -35.10 5.80 -13.39
C GLY A 114 -34.82 6.35 -14.79
N ARG A 115 -34.52 5.55 -15.83
CA ARG A 115 -34.49 5.99 -17.25
C ARG A 115 -34.34 4.80 -18.23
N GLN A 116 -35.43 4.47 -18.95
CA GLN A 116 -35.44 4.18 -20.41
C GLN A 116 -36.79 3.55 -20.84
N ARG A 117 -37.77 4.38 -21.19
CA ARG A 117 -38.86 4.02 -22.12
C ARG A 117 -39.35 5.25 -22.88
N LYS A 118 -38.95 5.39 -24.16
CA LYS A 118 -39.78 5.88 -25.29
C LYS A 118 -38.97 6.08 -26.57
N ALA A 119 -39.18 5.21 -27.54
CA ALA A 119 -39.15 5.38 -29.01
C ALA A 119 -38.79 4.04 -29.66
N ALA A 120 -39.35 3.62 -30.80
CA ALA A 120 -40.65 3.92 -31.43
C ALA A 120 -40.98 2.75 -32.37
N SER A 121 -42.26 2.46 -32.60
CA SER A 121 -42.72 1.38 -33.48
C SER A 121 -42.90 1.83 -34.92
N SER A 122 -42.49 1.02 -35.91
CA SER A 122 -43.06 1.07 -37.26
C SER A 122 -42.75 -0.16 -38.13
N GLN A 123 -43.81 -0.75 -38.72
CA GLN A 123 -43.81 -1.68 -39.87
C GLN A 123 -43.20 -3.09 -39.64
N GLY A 124 -43.75 -4.19 -40.18
CA GLY A 124 -44.96 -4.37 -41.00
C GLY A 124 -45.37 -5.86 -41.11
N SER A 125 -46.53 -6.11 -41.74
CA SER A 125 -47.12 -7.41 -42.11
C SER A 125 -46.13 -8.42 -42.76
N ASP A 126 -46.32 -9.75 -42.72
CA ASP A 126 -47.47 -10.43 -43.36
C ASP A 126 -47.56 -11.96 -43.10
N ASN A 127 -48.72 -12.57 -43.44
CA ASN A 127 -49.02 -14.00 -43.73
C ASN A 127 -48.52 -15.12 -42.76
N GLY A 128 -49.36 -15.99 -42.18
CA GLY A 128 -50.46 -16.76 -42.79
C GLY A 128 -50.13 -18.29 -42.73
N PRO A 129 -51.04 -19.22 -42.34
CA PRO A 129 -50.65 -20.56 -41.84
C PRO A 129 -51.05 -21.78 -42.70
N ASN A 130 -50.38 -22.92 -42.46
CA ASN A 130 -50.86 -24.32 -42.62
C ASN A 130 -49.83 -25.24 -41.90
N GLY A 131 -50.15 -26.33 -41.20
CA GLY A 131 -50.95 -27.50 -41.61
C GLY A 131 -50.01 -28.57 -42.20
N SER A 132 -50.00 -29.86 -41.84
CA SER A 132 -50.89 -30.66 -40.98
C SER A 132 -50.35 -32.11 -40.83
N LYS A 133 -50.72 -32.86 -39.76
CA LYS A 133 -50.82 -34.36 -39.70
C LYS A 133 -49.49 -35.19 -39.78
N ARG A 134 -49.36 -36.43 -39.24
CA ARG A 134 -50.21 -37.30 -38.38
C ARG A 134 -49.39 -38.48 -37.78
N ALA A 135 -49.95 -39.12 -36.73
CA ALA A 135 -49.80 -40.54 -36.34
C ALA A 135 -48.41 -41.03 -35.82
N SER A 136 -48.29 -41.97 -34.86
CA SER A 136 -49.29 -42.68 -34.03
C SER A 136 -48.68 -43.37 -32.79
N LYS A 137 -49.17 -43.04 -31.59
CA LYS A 137 -49.84 -43.91 -30.57
C LYS A 137 -49.51 -45.44 -30.54
N PRO A 138 -49.74 -46.15 -29.40
CA PRO A 138 -49.23 -46.01 -28.00
C PRO A 138 -48.70 -47.40 -27.46
N VAL A 139 -48.28 -47.63 -26.20
CA VAL A 139 -49.11 -48.11 -25.04
C VAL A 139 -48.23 -48.69 -23.89
N LEU A 140 -48.62 -48.41 -22.63
CA LEU A 140 -48.37 -49.09 -21.31
C LEU A 140 -46.95 -49.31 -20.70
N ASN A 141 -46.79 -48.66 -19.52
CA ASN A 141 -46.11 -49.11 -18.28
C ASN A 141 -46.90 -50.28 -17.60
N PRO A 142 -46.48 -50.95 -16.48
CA PRO A 142 -45.60 -50.46 -15.40
C PRO A 142 -44.66 -51.49 -14.69
N ALA A 143 -44.07 -51.04 -13.56
CA ALA A 143 -43.85 -51.74 -12.28
C ALA A 143 -42.45 -52.33 -11.93
N ASP A 144 -41.88 -51.72 -10.89
CA ASP A 144 -41.22 -52.28 -9.69
C ASP A 144 -40.52 -53.65 -9.75
N ARG A 145 -39.27 -53.70 -9.27
CA ARG A 145 -38.98 -54.26 -7.93
C ARG A 145 -37.57 -53.99 -7.39
N SER A 146 -37.47 -54.17 -6.08
CA SER A 146 -36.37 -53.85 -5.18
C SER A 146 -35.39 -55.02 -4.92
N ASN A 147 -34.40 -54.72 -4.06
CA ASN A 147 -33.49 -55.58 -3.28
C ASN A 147 -32.08 -55.72 -3.89
N ALA A 148 -30.96 -55.39 -3.21
CA ALA A 148 -30.54 -55.47 -1.80
C ALA A 148 -29.94 -56.83 -1.38
N ALA A 149 -28.60 -56.84 -1.23
CA ALA A 149 -27.73 -57.65 -0.36
C ALA A 149 -26.27 -57.27 -0.73
N SER A 150 -25.40 -56.69 0.10
CA SER A 150 -24.85 -57.09 1.41
C SER A 150 -23.99 -58.36 1.37
N LEU A 151 -22.66 -58.22 1.54
CA LEU A 151 -21.75 -59.13 2.28
C LEU A 151 -20.26 -58.70 2.12
N ASP A 152 -19.86 -57.73 2.93
CA ASP A 152 -18.90 -57.83 4.05
C ASP A 152 -17.62 -58.74 4.01
N ILE A 153 -16.63 -58.30 4.81
CA ILE A 153 -15.45 -58.99 5.41
C ILE A 153 -14.13 -59.18 4.60
N HIS A 154 -13.07 -58.50 5.11
CA HIS A 154 -11.60 -58.75 4.98
C HIS A 154 -10.95 -58.81 3.57
N GLY A 155 -9.67 -58.50 3.37
CA GLY A 155 -8.62 -58.02 4.28
C GLY A 155 -7.21 -58.33 3.72
N LEU A 156 -6.27 -57.40 3.88
CA LEU A 156 -4.82 -57.51 3.59
C LEU A 156 -4.30 -57.58 2.13
N ALA A 157 -3.26 -56.76 1.93
CA ALA A 157 -2.03 -56.98 1.16
C ALA A 157 -1.87 -56.43 -0.28
N LYS A 158 -0.91 -55.49 -0.37
CA LYS A 158 0.11 -55.28 -1.42
C LYS A 158 -0.34 -54.98 -2.88
N ARG A 159 0.00 -53.74 -3.27
CA ARG A 159 0.73 -53.37 -4.51
C ARG A 159 0.95 -54.52 -5.52
N HIS A 160 0.33 -54.44 -6.70
CA HIS A 160 1.01 -53.89 -7.89
C HIS A 160 0.09 -53.65 -9.10
N SER A 161 0.25 -52.47 -9.70
CA SER A 161 0.12 -52.09 -11.12
C SER A 161 -0.51 -53.05 -12.16
N ASN A 162 -1.46 -52.53 -12.95
CA ASN A 162 -1.47 -52.46 -14.44
C ASN A 162 -2.62 -51.50 -14.84
N LEU A 163 -2.51 -50.45 -15.68
CA LEU A 163 -1.56 -50.06 -16.76
C LEU A 163 -1.79 -50.79 -18.10
N ALA A 164 -2.49 -50.12 -19.03
CA ALA A 164 -2.54 -50.30 -20.49
C ALA A 164 -3.37 -49.10 -21.06
N LEU A 165 -3.19 -48.49 -22.25
CA LEU A 165 -2.36 -48.69 -23.45
C LEU A 165 -1.91 -47.29 -24.00
N ALA A 166 -1.07 -47.12 -25.04
CA ALA A 166 0.16 -47.77 -25.53
C ALA A 166 0.63 -47.09 -26.85
N GLY A 167 1.95 -47.06 -27.12
CA GLY A 167 2.57 -46.74 -28.44
C GLY A 167 3.48 -45.50 -28.46
N LEU A 168 4.67 -45.49 -29.09
CA LEU A 168 5.34 -46.49 -29.95
C LEU A 168 6.89 -46.31 -29.98
N ALA A 169 7.64 -47.43 -30.11
CA ALA A 169 9.07 -47.59 -30.49
C ALA A 169 10.18 -46.89 -29.65
N GLY A 170 11.36 -47.46 -29.32
CA GLY A 170 12.03 -48.73 -29.67
C GLY A 170 13.47 -48.44 -30.18
N SER A 171 14.57 -49.11 -29.79
CA SER A 171 14.80 -50.36 -29.03
C SER A 171 16.23 -50.47 -28.44
N ARG A 172 16.38 -51.25 -27.35
CA ARG A 172 17.51 -52.13 -26.93
C ARG A 172 18.95 -51.53 -26.81
N ALA A 173 19.59 -51.50 -25.63
CA ALA A 173 20.16 -52.61 -24.80
C ALA A 173 21.60 -53.02 -25.23
N HIS A 174 22.53 -53.50 -24.38
CA HIS A 174 22.57 -53.75 -22.92
C HIS A 174 24.04 -53.72 -22.41
N SER A 175 24.24 -53.43 -21.12
CA SER A 175 25.39 -53.74 -20.22
C SER A 175 26.58 -54.63 -20.68
N GLY A 176 27.80 -54.33 -20.18
CA GLY A 176 28.87 -55.35 -20.02
C GLY A 176 30.27 -54.85 -19.63
N LEU A 177 30.73 -55.18 -18.42
CA LEU A 177 32.03 -54.81 -17.82
C LEU A 177 33.27 -55.54 -18.38
N GLN A 178 34.37 -54.77 -18.53
CA GLN A 178 35.80 -55.03 -18.16
C GLN A 178 36.61 -56.29 -18.59
N HIS A 179 37.94 -56.06 -18.63
CA HIS A 179 39.09 -56.94 -18.97
C HIS A 179 39.19 -57.39 -20.44
N GLY A 180 40.39 -57.44 -21.06
CA GLY A 180 41.76 -57.08 -20.64
C GLY A 180 42.79 -57.51 -21.70
N GLY A 181 44.06 -57.07 -21.59
CA GLY A 181 45.19 -57.47 -22.48
C GLY A 181 45.18 -56.80 -23.87
N GLU A 182 46.12 -55.94 -24.23
CA GLU A 182 47.56 -56.15 -24.56
C GLU A 182 47.86 -56.39 -26.06
N HIS A 183 48.64 -55.43 -26.60
CA HIS A 183 49.77 -55.62 -27.52
C HIS A 183 49.63 -55.89 -29.04
N LEU A 184 50.21 -54.93 -29.80
CA LEU A 184 51.17 -55.05 -30.94
C LEU A 184 50.73 -54.84 -32.42
N ARG A 185 51.31 -53.76 -32.98
CA ARG A 185 52.04 -53.61 -34.28
C ARG A 185 51.30 -53.60 -35.63
N GLY A 186 51.82 -52.73 -36.52
CA GLY A 186 51.58 -52.67 -37.97
C GLY A 186 51.39 -51.22 -38.46
N ALA A 187 52.46 -50.42 -38.62
CA ALA A 187 53.23 -50.25 -39.88
C ALA A 187 52.43 -49.51 -40.99
N ALA A 188 52.74 -48.23 -41.29
CA ALA A 188 53.62 -47.79 -42.39
C ALA A 188 52.87 -47.70 -43.76
N SER A 189 53.15 -46.83 -44.73
CA SER A 189 54.01 -45.63 -44.89
C SER A 189 53.82 -45.10 -46.33
N SER A 190 53.94 -43.78 -46.60
CA SER A 190 54.48 -43.28 -47.89
C SER A 190 54.78 -41.77 -47.87
N GLU A 191 55.80 -41.35 -48.61
CA GLU A 191 56.36 -39.99 -48.68
C GLU A 191 56.10 -39.31 -50.05
N ARG A 192 56.33 -37.98 -50.14
CA ARG A 192 57.24 -37.24 -51.08
C ARG A 192 56.80 -35.77 -51.22
N LEU A 193 57.62 -34.77 -50.83
CA LEU A 193 58.73 -34.11 -51.59
C LEU A 193 58.24 -33.33 -52.83
N SER A 194 58.46 -32.01 -52.96
CA SER A 194 59.76 -31.32 -53.24
C SER A 194 59.62 -29.77 -53.08
N THR A 195 60.48 -29.03 -52.36
CA THR A 195 61.68 -28.22 -52.79
C THR A 195 61.48 -27.24 -53.97
N ALA A 196 62.06 -26.02 -54.02
CA ALA A 196 62.84 -25.18 -53.09
C ALA A 196 63.08 -23.76 -53.71
N TYR A 197 63.62 -22.79 -52.96
CA TYR A 197 64.74 -21.89 -53.39
C TYR A 197 65.30 -21.08 -52.20
N SER A 198 66.57 -20.65 -52.27
CA SER A 198 67.35 -20.09 -51.15
C SER A 198 68.25 -18.92 -51.59
N VAL A 199 68.41 -17.91 -50.72
CA VAL A 199 69.53 -16.93 -50.71
C VAL A 199 69.87 -16.60 -49.25
N ALA A 200 71.14 -16.38 -48.90
CA ALA A 200 71.63 -16.28 -47.52
C ALA A 200 72.54 -15.06 -47.25
N ARG A 201 72.65 -14.67 -45.96
CA ARG A 201 73.74 -13.93 -45.21
C ARG A 201 73.16 -12.90 -44.22
N PRO A 202 73.92 -12.45 -43.18
CA PRO A 202 74.94 -13.14 -42.37
C PRO A 202 74.68 -12.99 -40.85
N ASP A 203 75.67 -13.31 -40.02
CA ASP A 203 75.58 -13.50 -38.56
C ASP A 203 75.17 -12.27 -37.70
N LEU A 204 74.41 -12.54 -36.63
CA LEU A 204 74.23 -11.68 -35.47
C LEU A 204 74.32 -12.51 -34.17
N VAL A 205 75.04 -11.96 -33.19
CA VAL A 205 75.32 -12.60 -31.88
C VAL A 205 74.02 -12.73 -31.06
N PRO A 206 73.74 -13.88 -30.39
CA PRO A 206 72.59 -14.02 -29.51
C PRO A 206 72.75 -13.19 -28.22
N PRO A 207 71.68 -12.55 -27.72
CA PRO A 207 71.70 -11.85 -26.43
C PRO A 207 71.81 -12.84 -25.24
N PRO A 208 72.24 -12.37 -24.05
CA PRO A 208 72.35 -13.22 -22.86
C PRO A 208 70.99 -13.76 -22.41
N PRO A 209 70.96 -14.88 -21.66
CA PRO A 209 69.71 -15.50 -21.21
C PRO A 209 68.91 -14.55 -20.33
N SER A 210 67.68 -14.28 -20.75
CA SER A 210 66.70 -13.54 -19.96
C SER A 210 66.36 -14.30 -18.67
N LEU A 211 66.40 -13.61 -17.53
CA LEU A 211 65.79 -14.09 -16.30
C LEU A 211 64.33 -14.49 -16.54
N PRO A 212 63.82 -15.57 -15.92
CA PRO A 212 62.42 -15.93 -16.05
C PRO A 212 61.55 -14.77 -15.54
N ALA A 213 60.60 -14.34 -16.38
CA ALA A 213 59.59 -13.39 -15.95
C ALA A 213 58.84 -13.96 -14.73
N PRO A 214 58.52 -13.14 -13.71
CA PRO A 214 57.66 -13.61 -12.63
C PRO A 214 56.34 -14.09 -13.24
N HIS A 215 55.91 -15.29 -12.85
CA HIS A 215 54.60 -15.77 -13.26
C HIS A 215 53.54 -14.73 -12.86
N PRO A 216 52.54 -14.44 -13.72
CA PRO A 216 51.38 -13.70 -13.25
C PRO A 216 50.80 -14.43 -12.03
N PRO A 217 50.29 -13.71 -11.02
CA PRO A 217 49.64 -14.35 -9.89
C PRO A 217 48.53 -15.27 -10.43
N PRO A 218 48.33 -16.46 -9.83
CA PRO A 218 47.31 -17.38 -10.33
C PRO A 218 45.96 -16.67 -10.32
N GLU A 219 45.30 -16.61 -11.48
CA GLU A 219 43.91 -16.16 -11.56
C GLU A 219 43.10 -17.06 -10.63
N HIS A 220 42.57 -16.50 -9.54
CA HIS A 220 41.73 -17.22 -8.59
C HIS A 220 40.41 -17.57 -9.28
N THR A 221 40.41 -18.68 -10.02
CA THR A 221 39.22 -19.16 -10.72
C THR A 221 38.24 -19.68 -9.67
N ILE A 222 37.13 -18.96 -9.49
CA ILE A 222 36.10 -19.27 -8.49
C ILE A 222 35.35 -20.52 -8.95
N ASN A 223 35.90 -21.69 -8.61
CA ASN A 223 35.47 -22.99 -9.13
C ASN A 223 34.60 -23.79 -8.15
N THR A 224 34.55 -23.40 -6.87
CA THR A 224 33.74 -24.09 -5.85
C THR A 224 32.82 -23.13 -5.10
N ALA A 225 31.73 -23.66 -4.54
CA ALA A 225 30.84 -22.90 -3.67
C ALA A 225 31.56 -22.30 -2.45
N GLY A 226 32.59 -22.98 -1.92
CA GLY A 226 33.41 -22.47 -0.83
C GLY A 226 34.31 -21.29 -1.22
N ASP A 227 34.70 -21.20 -2.49
CA ASP A 227 35.41 -20.03 -3.01
C ASP A 227 34.46 -18.84 -3.15
N MET A 228 33.25 -19.06 -3.69
CA MET A 228 32.21 -18.02 -3.77
C MET A 228 31.83 -17.47 -2.40
N MET A 229 31.73 -18.32 -1.37
CA MET A 229 31.43 -17.90 0.00
C MET A 229 32.54 -17.01 0.59
N ARG A 230 33.81 -17.38 0.36
CA ARG A 230 34.97 -16.61 0.85
C ARG A 230 35.08 -15.26 0.14
N GLU A 231 34.94 -15.24 -1.19
CA GLU A 231 34.96 -13.99 -1.97
C GLU A 231 33.80 -13.08 -1.57
N GLY A 232 32.60 -13.63 -1.38
CA GLY A 232 31.43 -12.90 -0.91
C GLY A 232 31.64 -12.26 0.48
N ALA A 233 32.30 -12.96 1.40
CA ALA A 233 32.61 -12.43 2.73
C ALA A 233 33.63 -11.28 2.66
N ILE A 234 34.65 -11.38 1.80
CA ILE A 234 35.62 -10.31 1.56
C ILE A 234 34.92 -9.07 0.98
N ILE A 235 33.98 -9.25 0.04
CA ILE A 235 33.19 -8.15 -0.54
C ILE A 235 32.32 -7.46 0.51
N GLU A 236 31.66 -8.22 1.40
CA GLU A 236 30.83 -7.66 2.47
C GLU A 236 31.67 -6.89 3.52
N GLU A 237 32.84 -7.41 3.90
CA GLU A 237 33.77 -6.72 4.79
C GLU A 237 34.34 -5.44 4.14
N ALA A 238 34.68 -5.48 2.85
CA ALA A 238 35.13 -4.31 2.10
C ALA A 238 34.04 -3.23 2.00
N ALA A 239 32.78 -3.62 1.75
CA ALA A 239 31.65 -2.68 1.67
C ALA A 239 31.32 -1.99 3.00
N LEU A 240 31.48 -2.71 4.13
CA LEU A 240 31.41 -2.13 5.47
C LEU A 240 32.48 -1.03 5.63
N HIS A 241 33.73 -1.33 5.27
CA HIS A 241 34.87 -0.41 5.30
C HIS A 241 34.96 0.52 4.07
N GLU A 242 33.82 0.86 3.45
CA GLU A 242 33.71 1.89 2.40
C GLU A 242 34.48 1.60 1.08
N GLN A 243 35.02 0.38 0.93
CA GLN A 243 35.83 -0.07 -0.21
C GLN A 243 34.98 -0.79 -1.26
N TYR A 244 34.44 -0.02 -2.22
CA TYR A 244 33.76 -0.58 -3.39
C TYR A 244 33.92 0.31 -4.63
N CYS A 245 33.44 -0.18 -5.79
CA CYS A 245 33.46 0.60 -7.03
C CYS A 245 32.33 1.66 -6.98
N ARG A 246 32.63 2.84 -6.45
CA ARG A 246 31.68 3.94 -6.29
C ARG A 246 31.32 4.58 -7.62
N VAL A 247 30.05 4.98 -7.76
CA VAL A 247 29.58 5.80 -8.89
C VAL A 247 29.73 7.26 -8.54
N ILE A 248 30.90 7.83 -8.84
CA ILE A 248 31.18 9.25 -8.59
C ILE A 248 30.63 10.09 -9.74
N THR A 249 29.72 11.01 -9.45
CA THR A 249 29.26 12.04 -10.38
C THR A 249 29.88 13.38 -9.98
N PRO A 250 30.51 14.15 -10.89
CA PRO A 250 31.03 15.47 -10.55
C PRO A 250 29.93 16.37 -9.98
N GLU A 251 30.22 17.05 -8.88
CA GLU A 251 29.29 18.00 -8.27
C GLU A 251 29.09 19.19 -9.21
N PRO A 252 27.83 19.53 -9.59
CA PRO A 252 27.58 20.71 -10.40
C PRO A 252 27.79 21.96 -9.55
N HIS A 253 28.37 23.01 -10.13
CA HIS A 253 28.39 24.33 -9.52
C HIS A 253 26.93 24.77 -9.27
N ILE A 254 26.55 24.91 -7.99
CA ILE A 254 25.20 25.35 -7.61
C ILE A 254 25.01 26.79 -8.10
N SER A 255 23.96 27.05 -8.88
CA SER A 255 23.62 28.42 -9.30
C SER A 255 22.73 29.10 -8.26
N GLU A 256 22.63 30.43 -8.30
CA GLU A 256 21.79 31.18 -7.36
C GLU A 256 20.30 30.73 -7.40
N GLU A 257 19.82 30.32 -8.58
CA GLU A 257 18.48 29.74 -8.77
C GLU A 257 18.36 28.33 -8.14
N MET A 258 19.41 27.50 -8.21
CA MET A 258 19.42 26.19 -7.56
C MET A 258 19.46 26.32 -6.03
N GLU A 259 20.17 27.31 -5.50
CA GLU A 259 20.20 27.61 -4.06
C GLU A 259 18.80 28.02 -3.54
N GLU A 260 18.08 28.88 -4.27
CA GLU A 260 16.68 29.21 -3.94
C GLU A 260 15.79 27.95 -3.96
N VAL A 261 15.92 27.09 -4.98
CA VAL A 261 15.19 25.83 -5.05
C VAL A 261 15.52 24.92 -3.86
N CYS A 262 16.79 24.81 -3.48
CA CYS A 262 17.21 24.03 -2.30
C CYS A 262 16.59 24.57 -1.01
N ALA A 263 16.58 25.89 -0.80
CA ALA A 263 15.91 26.52 0.33
C ALA A 263 14.40 26.27 0.37
N LEU A 264 13.72 26.24 -0.78
CA LEU A 264 12.29 25.91 -0.88
C LEU A 264 12.01 24.42 -0.61
N LEU A 265 12.93 23.52 -0.97
CA LEU A 265 12.84 22.10 -0.62
C LEU A 265 13.10 21.87 0.88
N GLU A 266 14.10 22.55 1.46
CA GLU A 266 14.35 22.56 2.91
C GLU A 266 13.11 23.08 3.67
N GLU A 267 12.45 24.13 3.18
CA GLU A 267 11.20 24.63 3.77
C GLU A 267 10.10 23.55 3.79
N CYS A 268 9.90 22.82 2.69
CA CYS A 268 8.94 21.70 2.64
C CYS A 268 9.29 20.59 3.63
N LEU A 269 10.57 20.21 3.75
CA LEU A 269 11.02 19.21 4.71
C LEU A 269 10.85 19.68 6.16
N ARG A 270 11.08 20.97 6.45
CA ARG A 270 10.82 21.58 7.77
C ARG A 270 9.32 21.62 8.10
N LEU A 271 8.45 21.88 7.12
CA LEU A 271 7.00 21.78 7.29
C LEU A 271 6.58 20.34 7.61
N ARG A 272 7.13 19.33 6.93
CA ARG A 272 6.94 17.92 7.33
C ARG A 272 7.42 17.69 8.76
N GLN A 273 8.58 18.20 9.17
CA GLN A 273 9.08 18.03 10.55
C GLN A 273 8.21 18.69 11.64
N LYS A 274 7.44 19.76 11.31
CA LYS A 274 6.41 20.35 12.20
C LYS A 274 5.24 19.38 12.39
N TRP A 275 4.75 18.81 11.29
CA TRP A 275 3.51 18.03 11.25
C TRP A 275 3.70 16.52 11.48
N LEU A 276 4.89 15.97 11.33
CA LEU A 276 5.10 14.53 11.51
C LEU A 276 5.03 14.16 13.00
N PHE A 277 4.17 13.19 13.34
CA PHE A 277 4.15 12.62 14.69
C PHE A 277 5.51 12.02 15.03
N LYS A 278 6.01 12.33 16.23
CA LYS A 278 7.27 11.77 16.76
C LYS A 278 6.93 10.92 17.99
N PRO A 279 7.23 9.62 17.97
CA PRO A 279 7.11 8.79 19.16
C PRO A 279 7.92 9.35 20.33
N ARG A 280 7.48 9.08 21.57
CA ARG A 280 8.19 9.48 22.80
C ARG A 280 9.61 8.91 22.85
N ASP A 281 9.72 7.62 22.60
CA ASP A 281 10.98 6.87 22.65
C ASP A 281 11.36 6.43 21.23
N SER A 282 12.57 6.77 20.79
CA SER A 282 13.07 6.43 19.46
C SER A 282 13.55 4.96 19.39
N PRO A 283 13.65 4.35 18.19
CA PRO A 283 14.26 3.03 18.04
C PRO A 283 15.69 2.95 18.61
N GLU A 284 16.44 4.06 18.59
CA GLU A 284 17.78 4.11 19.17
C GLU A 284 17.75 4.08 20.70
N GLN A 285 16.81 4.79 21.33
CA GLN A 285 16.61 4.76 22.78
C GLN A 285 16.11 3.39 23.27
N LEU A 286 15.37 2.67 22.43
CA LEU A 286 14.89 1.32 22.70
C LEU A 286 15.90 0.21 22.37
N GLY A 287 17.04 0.55 21.75
CA GLY A 287 18.02 -0.43 21.22
C GLY A 287 18.73 -1.31 22.25
N SER A 288 18.53 -1.07 23.55
CA SER A 288 18.98 -1.97 24.63
C SER A 288 17.98 -3.08 24.97
N MET A 289 16.79 -3.09 24.36
CA MET A 289 15.79 -4.15 24.52
C MET A 289 16.29 -5.46 23.88
N PRO A 290 15.92 -6.63 24.41
CA PRO A 290 16.30 -7.92 23.81
C PRO A 290 15.64 -8.13 22.44
N GLU A 291 16.34 -8.80 21.52
CA GLU A 291 15.71 -9.32 20.30
C GLU A 291 14.64 -10.36 20.64
N VAL A 292 13.57 -10.40 19.85
CA VAL A 292 12.43 -11.31 20.03
C VAL A 292 12.01 -11.86 18.66
N ALA A 293 11.75 -13.16 18.53
CA ALA A 293 11.53 -13.74 17.20
C ALA A 293 10.11 -13.55 16.65
N ALA A 294 9.12 -13.50 17.55
CA ALA A 294 7.69 -13.41 17.24
C ALA A 294 6.91 -12.55 18.26
N PRO A 295 5.78 -11.90 17.87
CA PRO A 295 4.95 -11.11 18.78
C PRO A 295 4.47 -11.84 20.06
N SER A 296 4.23 -13.14 20.01
CA SER A 296 3.76 -13.98 21.12
C SER A 296 4.77 -14.06 22.27
N GLU A 297 6.06 -13.91 22.03
CA GLU A 297 7.08 -13.83 23.09
C GLU A 297 6.93 -12.55 23.93
N LEU A 298 6.43 -11.45 23.35
CA LEU A 298 6.10 -10.23 24.08
C LEU A 298 4.76 -10.36 24.82
N HIS A 299 3.78 -11.00 24.17
CA HIS A 299 2.39 -11.10 24.62
C HIS A 299 1.86 -12.54 24.49
N PRO A 300 2.26 -13.48 25.37
CA PRO A 300 1.98 -14.91 25.21
C PRO A 300 0.51 -15.29 25.43
N GLU A 301 -0.27 -14.42 26.06
CA GLU A 301 -1.71 -14.61 26.28
C GLU A 301 -2.47 -13.37 25.77
N PRO A 302 -2.51 -13.11 24.45
CA PRO A 302 -2.92 -11.81 23.90
C PRO A 302 -4.39 -11.47 24.17
N PHE A 303 -5.26 -12.47 24.32
CA PHE A 303 -6.69 -12.33 24.61
C PHE A 303 -7.04 -12.47 26.09
N LYS A 304 -6.05 -12.55 26.99
CA LYS A 304 -6.31 -12.69 28.42
C LYS A 304 -6.51 -11.34 29.08
N TRP A 305 -7.75 -11.08 29.49
CA TRP A 305 -8.10 -9.89 30.24
C TRP A 305 -7.37 -9.82 31.59
N ARG A 306 -6.85 -8.64 31.92
CA ARG A 306 -6.37 -8.25 33.25
C ARG A 306 -6.83 -6.82 33.50
N SER A 307 -7.56 -6.60 34.59
CA SER A 307 -8.00 -5.25 34.98
C SER A 307 -6.79 -4.34 35.19
N GLN A 308 -6.94 -3.08 34.80
CA GLN A 308 -5.90 -2.05 34.87
C GLN A 308 -6.49 -0.79 35.50
N GLN A 309 -5.65 -0.01 36.16
CA GLN A 309 -6.07 1.22 36.83
C GLN A 309 -6.58 2.25 35.81
N ARG A 310 -7.65 2.96 36.14
CA ARG A 310 -8.10 4.14 35.39
C ARG A 310 -7.11 5.29 35.56
N LEU A 311 -6.84 6.03 34.49
CA LEU A 311 -6.08 7.28 34.53
C LEU A 311 -7.03 8.43 34.91
N GLU A 312 -6.58 9.33 35.78
CA GLU A 312 -7.31 10.56 36.12
C GLU A 312 -7.27 11.57 34.95
N GLY A 313 -8.28 12.43 34.89
CA GLY A 313 -8.50 13.37 33.79
C GLY A 313 -9.76 13.10 32.97
N SER A 314 -10.04 14.02 32.05
CA SER A 314 -11.22 14.06 31.20
C SER A 314 -10.85 14.41 29.75
N PHE A 315 -11.77 14.22 28.81
CA PHE A 315 -11.58 14.63 27.42
C PHE A 315 -12.88 15.14 26.82
N GLU A 316 -12.78 15.98 25.79
CA GLU A 316 -13.91 16.54 25.06
C GLU A 316 -13.58 16.64 23.57
N MET A 317 -14.54 16.34 22.69
CA MET A 317 -14.42 16.63 21.25
C MET A 317 -14.70 18.12 21.02
N VAL A 318 -13.71 18.86 20.51
CA VAL A 318 -13.84 20.29 20.24
C VAL A 318 -13.50 20.56 18.77
N ASP A 319 -14.51 20.94 17.98
CA ASP A 319 -14.39 21.28 16.56
C ASP A 319 -13.82 20.12 15.71
N GLY A 320 -14.07 18.88 16.12
CA GLY A 320 -13.55 17.65 15.52
C GLY A 320 -12.16 17.20 15.98
N VAL A 321 -11.57 17.82 17.02
CA VAL A 321 -10.34 17.33 17.65
C VAL A 321 -10.61 17.05 19.12
N VAL A 322 -10.37 15.81 19.55
CA VAL A 322 -10.43 15.43 20.96
C VAL A 322 -9.29 16.09 21.71
N LYS A 323 -9.64 16.85 22.75
CA LYS A 323 -8.73 17.45 23.72
C LYS A 323 -8.77 16.66 25.01
N TYR A 324 -7.60 16.39 25.58
CA TYR A 324 -7.45 15.75 26.89
C TYR A 324 -7.06 16.81 27.94
N TYR A 325 -7.61 16.69 29.14
CA TYR A 325 -7.32 17.55 30.28
C TYR A 325 -6.93 16.66 31.48
N ALA A 326 -5.78 16.95 32.10
CA ALA A 326 -5.27 16.14 33.21
C ALA A 326 -6.10 16.28 34.48
N ASP A 327 -6.61 17.48 34.76
CA ASP A 327 -7.51 17.79 35.88
C ASP A 327 -8.81 18.41 35.36
N GLU A 328 -9.96 18.08 35.97
CA GLU A 328 -11.27 18.63 35.58
C GLU A 328 -11.36 20.17 35.71
N ALA A 329 -10.49 20.79 36.52
CA ALA A 329 -10.40 22.24 36.70
C ALA A 329 -9.33 22.92 35.82
N SER A 330 -8.56 22.16 35.04
CA SER A 330 -7.43 22.67 34.27
C SER A 330 -7.81 22.93 32.81
N THR A 331 -7.61 24.17 32.34
CA THR A 331 -7.73 24.51 30.91
C THR A 331 -6.45 24.19 30.11
N HIS A 332 -5.45 23.54 30.73
CA HIS A 332 -4.17 23.25 30.09
C HIS A 332 -4.20 21.90 29.35
N GLU A 333 -4.22 21.97 28.02
CA GLU A 333 -4.08 20.81 27.13
C GLU A 333 -2.62 20.31 27.18
N PRO A 334 -2.31 19.11 27.71
CA PRO A 334 -0.94 18.62 27.86
C PRO A 334 -0.36 18.08 26.55
N TYR A 335 -1.22 17.74 25.58
CA TYR A 335 -0.85 17.12 24.30
C TYR A 335 -1.40 17.90 23.10
N PRO A 336 -1.07 19.20 22.95
CA PRO A 336 -1.57 20.00 21.84
C PRO A 336 -1.06 19.49 20.49
N VAL A 337 -1.95 19.42 19.51
CA VAL A 337 -1.63 19.14 18.10
C VAL A 337 -0.72 20.26 17.55
N PRO A 338 0.23 19.99 16.60
CA PRO A 338 1.22 20.98 16.15
C PRO A 338 0.70 22.28 15.49
N GLY A 339 -0.61 22.39 15.25
CA GLY A 339 -1.26 23.58 14.74
C GLY A 339 -2.74 23.32 14.45
N SER A 340 -3.49 24.40 14.20
CA SER A 340 -4.90 24.33 13.82
C SER A 340 -5.12 23.85 12.37
N SER A 341 -6.36 23.51 12.02
CA SER A 341 -6.74 23.15 10.64
C SER A 341 -6.42 24.25 9.63
N LEU A 342 -6.62 25.52 10.01
CA LEU A 342 -6.26 26.71 9.23
C LEU A 342 -4.75 26.78 8.95
N GLU A 343 -3.91 26.45 9.94
CA GLU A 343 -2.46 26.37 9.75
C GLU A 343 -2.09 25.22 8.83
N PHE A 344 -2.65 24.02 9.07
CA PHE A 344 -2.39 22.86 8.22
C PHE A 344 -2.73 23.14 6.75
N PHE A 345 -3.92 23.67 6.46
CA PHE A 345 -4.27 24.03 5.09
C PHE A 345 -3.38 25.17 4.55
N THR A 346 -2.92 26.10 5.38
CA THR A 346 -1.98 27.15 4.94
C THR A 346 -0.62 26.58 4.57
N ASP A 347 -0.07 25.67 5.37
CA ASP A 347 1.20 24.97 5.14
C ASP A 347 1.08 24.04 3.91
N MET A 348 -0.03 23.30 3.78
CA MET A 348 -0.36 22.49 2.59
C MET A 348 -0.40 23.35 1.31
N HIS A 349 -1.02 24.53 1.35
CA HIS A 349 -1.01 25.47 0.22
C HIS A 349 0.37 26.05 -0.08
N ARG A 350 1.25 26.19 0.93
CA ARG A 350 2.65 26.63 0.73
C ARG A 350 3.43 25.54 -0.02
N VAL A 351 3.32 24.28 0.39
CA VAL A 351 3.94 23.15 -0.34
C VAL A 351 3.37 23.04 -1.76
N LEU A 352 2.04 23.10 -1.93
CA LEU A 352 1.39 23.09 -3.26
C LEU A 352 1.93 24.19 -4.19
N LYS A 353 2.14 25.41 -3.66
CA LYS A 353 2.76 26.50 -4.41
C LYS A 353 4.19 26.12 -4.82
N ILE A 354 5.02 25.64 -3.90
CA ILE A 354 6.43 25.29 -4.17
C ILE A 354 6.53 24.19 -5.24
N VAL A 355 5.81 23.07 -5.09
CA VAL A 355 5.86 21.96 -6.07
C VAL A 355 5.27 22.32 -7.43
N SER A 356 4.52 23.44 -7.53
CA SER A 356 4.02 23.95 -8.81
C SER A 356 5.04 24.80 -9.58
N MET A 357 6.10 25.32 -8.92
CA MET A 357 7.08 26.24 -9.51
C MET A 357 7.93 25.57 -10.60
N GLY A 358 8.21 26.31 -11.68
CA GLY A 358 9.00 25.85 -12.82
C GLY A 358 10.42 25.40 -12.46
N PRO A 359 11.24 26.24 -11.80
CA PRO A 359 12.61 25.89 -11.42
C PRO A 359 12.68 24.63 -10.55
N VAL A 360 11.80 24.53 -9.53
CA VAL A 360 11.70 23.37 -8.63
C VAL A 360 11.37 22.09 -9.43
N LYS A 361 10.43 22.15 -10.38
CA LYS A 361 10.11 21.00 -11.26
C LYS A 361 11.30 20.55 -12.09
N SER A 362 12.00 21.47 -12.74
CA SER A 362 13.16 21.17 -13.59
C SER A 362 14.31 20.58 -12.78
N PHE A 363 14.65 21.20 -11.64
CA PHE A 363 15.68 20.72 -10.73
C PHE A 363 15.38 19.31 -10.23
N CYS A 364 14.21 19.09 -9.61
CA CYS A 364 13.85 17.79 -9.06
C CYS A 364 13.77 16.71 -10.14
N HIS A 365 13.27 17.03 -11.35
CA HIS A 365 13.27 16.08 -12.46
C HIS A 365 14.69 15.66 -12.86
N HIS A 366 15.63 16.61 -12.93
CA HIS A 366 17.03 16.30 -13.25
C HIS A 366 17.71 15.48 -12.16
N ARG A 367 17.51 15.80 -10.86
CA ARG A 367 18.02 14.98 -9.75
C ARG A 367 17.47 13.55 -9.78
N LEU A 368 16.17 13.38 -10.02
CA LEU A 368 15.54 12.06 -10.11
C LEU A 368 16.04 11.25 -11.31
N GLN A 369 16.33 11.89 -12.44
CA GLN A 369 17.00 11.21 -13.56
C GLN A 369 18.44 10.80 -13.20
N LEU A 370 19.19 11.68 -12.52
CA LEU A 370 20.56 11.37 -12.09
C LEU A 370 20.61 10.19 -11.12
N LEU A 371 19.69 10.12 -10.15
CA LEU A 371 19.54 9.00 -9.22
C LEU A 371 19.32 7.67 -9.94
N GLU A 372 18.43 7.66 -10.94
CA GLU A 372 18.16 6.48 -11.77
C GLU A 372 19.41 6.04 -12.56
N GLN A 373 20.15 6.99 -13.17
CA GLN A 373 21.37 6.64 -13.91
C GLN A 373 22.53 6.23 -12.99
N LYS A 374 22.65 6.81 -11.78
CA LYS A 374 23.60 6.35 -10.76
C LYS A 374 23.36 4.89 -10.40
N PHE A 375 22.11 4.48 -10.18
CA PHE A 375 21.77 3.08 -9.90
C PHE A 375 22.05 2.17 -11.09
N ASN A 376 21.67 2.56 -12.31
CA ASN A 376 21.96 1.77 -13.52
C ASN A 376 23.48 1.54 -13.70
N LEU A 377 24.30 2.58 -13.49
CA LEU A 377 25.76 2.47 -13.58
C LEU A 377 26.34 1.65 -12.41
N HIS A 378 25.79 1.74 -11.20
CA HIS A 378 26.16 0.87 -10.08
C HIS A 378 25.91 -0.60 -10.41
N MET A 379 24.74 -0.92 -10.97
CA MET A 379 24.44 -2.29 -11.41
C MET A 379 25.42 -2.79 -12.47
N MET A 380 25.80 -1.95 -13.46
CA MET A 380 26.81 -2.32 -14.47
C MET A 380 28.20 -2.59 -13.89
N LEU A 381 28.55 -2.01 -12.74
CA LEU A 381 29.88 -2.12 -12.12
C LEU A 381 29.95 -3.15 -10.97
N ASN A 382 28.81 -3.45 -10.33
CA ASN A 382 28.77 -4.14 -9.04
C ASN A 382 27.77 -5.31 -8.96
N ALA A 383 26.90 -5.57 -9.95
CA ALA A 383 25.89 -6.63 -9.84
C ALA A 383 26.48 -8.03 -9.55
N ASP A 384 27.60 -8.39 -10.19
CA ASP A 384 28.27 -9.68 -9.93
C ASP A 384 28.84 -9.75 -8.51
N LYS A 385 29.30 -8.62 -7.95
CA LYS A 385 29.80 -8.53 -6.56
C LYS A 385 28.65 -8.63 -5.57
N GLU A 386 27.51 -8.01 -5.84
CA GLU A 386 26.30 -8.19 -5.04
C GLU A 386 25.83 -9.66 -5.04
N PHE A 387 25.87 -10.33 -6.19
CA PHE A 387 25.56 -11.76 -6.30
C PHE A 387 26.54 -12.66 -5.53
N LEU A 388 27.84 -12.35 -5.57
CA LEU A 388 28.86 -13.07 -4.78
C LEU A 388 28.70 -12.80 -3.28
N ALA A 389 28.44 -11.55 -2.87
CA ALA A 389 28.17 -11.17 -1.49
C ALA A 389 27.01 -11.99 -0.89
N GLN A 390 25.91 -12.19 -1.62
CA GLN A 390 24.81 -13.07 -1.18
C GLN A 390 25.26 -14.52 -0.89
N LYS A 391 26.35 -15.02 -1.49
CA LYS A 391 26.87 -16.37 -1.19
C LYS A 391 27.52 -16.47 0.18
N SER A 392 27.93 -15.36 0.79
CA SER A 392 28.42 -15.34 2.18
C SER A 392 27.32 -15.71 3.20
N ALA A 393 26.04 -15.59 2.83
CA ALA A 393 24.89 -15.94 3.66
C ALA A 393 24.18 -17.23 3.17
N PRO A 394 24.81 -18.42 3.20
CA PRO A 394 24.33 -19.64 2.53
C PRO A 394 22.98 -20.19 3.04
N HIS A 395 22.50 -19.71 4.19
CA HIS A 395 21.19 -20.08 4.76
C HIS A 395 20.07 -19.09 4.42
N ARG A 396 20.37 -18.02 3.65
CA ARG A 396 19.39 -17.04 3.20
C ARG A 396 19.30 -17.00 1.68
N ASP A 397 18.06 -16.84 1.24
CA ASP A 397 17.67 -16.62 -0.14
C ASP A 397 16.34 -15.86 -0.11
N PHE A 398 15.73 -15.64 -1.28
CA PHE A 398 14.45 -14.94 -1.36
C PHE A 398 13.30 -15.63 -0.59
N TYR A 399 13.32 -16.95 -0.44
CA TYR A 399 12.27 -17.68 0.29
C TYR A 399 12.47 -17.60 1.81
N ASN A 400 13.72 -17.54 2.26
CA ASN A 400 14.12 -17.55 3.67
C ASN A 400 14.35 -16.15 4.28
N VAL A 401 14.00 -15.07 3.58
CA VAL A 401 13.97 -13.70 4.13
C VAL A 401 12.55 -13.25 4.43
N ARG A 402 12.38 -12.65 5.61
CA ARG A 402 11.10 -12.11 6.09
C ARG A 402 10.55 -11.08 5.12
N LYS A 403 9.26 -11.19 4.80
CA LYS A 403 8.52 -10.24 3.97
C LYS A 403 7.12 -10.07 4.52
N VAL A 404 6.67 -8.82 4.55
CA VAL A 404 5.37 -8.43 5.08
C VAL A 404 4.52 -7.94 3.92
N ASP A 405 3.31 -8.47 3.79
CA ASP A 405 2.30 -7.83 2.97
C ASP A 405 1.80 -6.57 3.70
N THR A 406 2.43 -5.45 3.36
CA THR A 406 2.15 -4.14 3.98
C THR A 406 0.84 -3.53 3.51
N HIS A 407 0.21 -4.07 2.46
CA HIS A 407 -1.08 -3.59 1.96
C HIS A 407 -1.98 -4.72 1.47
N VAL A 408 -2.91 -5.14 2.34
CA VAL A 408 -3.93 -6.14 2.02
C VAL A 408 -5.24 -5.87 2.78
N HIS A 409 -6.37 -5.93 2.08
CA HIS A 409 -7.71 -5.82 2.65
C HIS A 409 -8.18 -7.17 3.22
N HIS A 410 -8.63 -7.18 4.49
CA HIS A 410 -9.06 -8.42 5.17
C HIS A 410 -10.17 -9.17 4.41
N SER A 411 -11.16 -8.44 3.89
CA SER A 411 -12.29 -9.01 3.13
C SER A 411 -11.91 -9.69 1.81
N ALA A 412 -10.65 -9.56 1.37
CA ALA A 412 -10.12 -10.19 0.17
C ALA A 412 -8.80 -10.95 0.40
N CYS A 413 -8.40 -11.20 1.65
CA CYS A 413 -7.11 -11.83 1.95
C CYS A 413 -6.97 -13.29 1.48
N MET A 414 -8.08 -13.95 1.11
CA MET A 414 -8.12 -15.33 0.61
C MET A 414 -8.21 -15.41 -0.92
N HIS A 415 -7.50 -16.34 -1.54
CA HIS A 415 -7.66 -16.64 -2.97
C HIS A 415 -9.03 -17.29 -3.28
N GLN A 416 -9.59 -17.05 -4.48
CA GLN A 416 -10.96 -17.45 -4.88
C GLN A 416 -11.29 -18.93 -4.66
N LYS A 417 -10.32 -19.82 -4.94
CA LYS A 417 -10.46 -21.27 -4.78
C LYS A 417 -10.64 -21.68 -3.32
N HIS A 418 -10.09 -20.92 -2.37
CA HIS A 418 -10.31 -21.12 -0.94
C HIS A 418 -11.74 -20.76 -0.56
N LEU A 419 -12.19 -19.55 -0.89
CA LEU A 419 -13.54 -19.08 -0.58
C LEU A 419 -14.60 -20.02 -1.17
N LEU A 420 -14.45 -20.41 -2.43
CA LEU A 420 -15.35 -21.39 -3.07
C LEU A 420 -15.35 -22.75 -2.35
N ARG A 421 -14.18 -23.25 -1.95
CA ARG A 421 -14.05 -24.50 -1.18
C ARG A 421 -14.74 -24.39 0.18
N PHE A 422 -14.59 -23.25 0.86
CA PHE A 422 -15.21 -22.96 2.15
C PHE A 422 -16.74 -22.90 2.05
N ILE A 423 -17.28 -22.13 1.10
CA ILE A 423 -18.72 -22.06 0.80
C ILE A 423 -19.29 -23.46 0.50
N LYS A 424 -18.63 -24.25 -0.37
CA LYS A 424 -19.01 -25.64 -0.66
C LYS A 424 -18.93 -26.57 0.55
N SER A 425 -18.00 -26.34 1.47
CA SER A 425 -17.87 -27.10 2.72
C SER A 425 -19.04 -26.79 3.65
N LYS A 426 -19.37 -25.52 3.85
CA LYS A 426 -20.49 -25.06 4.69
C LYS A 426 -21.85 -25.52 4.16
N LEU A 427 -22.13 -25.34 2.86
CA LEU A 427 -23.36 -25.82 2.22
C LEU A 427 -23.54 -27.35 2.33
N ARG A 428 -22.46 -28.12 2.51
CA ARG A 428 -22.52 -29.59 2.69
C ARG A 428 -22.65 -30.03 4.15
N LYS A 429 -21.95 -29.36 5.07
CA LYS A 429 -21.84 -29.76 6.48
C LYS A 429 -22.91 -29.12 7.37
N GLU A 430 -23.27 -27.87 7.09
CA GLU A 430 -24.16 -27.03 7.90
C GLU A 430 -25.25 -26.37 7.02
N PRO A 431 -26.00 -27.13 6.19
CA PRO A 431 -27.00 -26.55 5.27
C PRO A 431 -28.24 -25.98 5.98
N ASP A 432 -28.62 -26.54 7.13
CA ASP A 432 -29.82 -26.15 7.89
C ASP A 432 -29.54 -25.03 8.92
N GLU A 433 -28.33 -24.47 8.93
CA GLU A 433 -27.95 -23.31 9.76
C GLU A 433 -28.70 -22.06 9.30
N VAL A 434 -29.27 -21.29 10.23
CA VAL A 434 -29.92 -19.99 9.95
C VAL A 434 -28.84 -18.92 9.74
N VAL A 435 -28.80 -18.32 8.55
CA VAL A 435 -27.69 -17.44 8.13
C VAL A 435 -28.06 -15.98 7.90
N ILE A 436 -29.33 -15.68 7.60
CA ILE A 436 -29.80 -14.33 7.28
C ILE A 436 -31.28 -14.17 7.65
N PHE A 437 -31.69 -12.94 7.98
CA PHE A 437 -33.08 -12.55 8.13
C PHE A 437 -33.46 -11.57 7.02
N ARG A 438 -34.40 -11.93 6.15
CA ARG A 438 -34.96 -11.07 5.10
C ARG A 438 -36.41 -11.42 4.79
N ASP A 439 -37.15 -10.48 4.22
CA ASP A 439 -38.53 -10.67 3.79
C ASP A 439 -39.45 -11.18 4.93
N GLY A 440 -39.17 -10.73 6.16
CA GLY A 440 -39.84 -11.14 7.40
C GLY A 440 -39.54 -12.58 7.87
N LYS A 441 -38.52 -13.25 7.32
CA LYS A 441 -38.19 -14.65 7.60
C LYS A 441 -36.70 -14.87 7.87
N PHE A 442 -36.42 -15.76 8.81
CA PHE A 442 -35.12 -16.37 8.97
C PHE A 442 -34.94 -17.44 7.89
N LEU A 443 -33.85 -17.36 7.12
CA LEU A 443 -33.53 -18.30 6.06
C LEU A 443 -32.30 -19.12 6.44
N THR A 444 -32.40 -20.43 6.20
CA THR A 444 -31.27 -21.36 6.30
C THR A 444 -30.30 -21.20 5.13
N LEU A 445 -29.05 -21.67 5.28
CA LEU A 445 -28.06 -21.65 4.21
C LEU A 445 -28.57 -22.37 2.95
N ARG A 446 -29.30 -23.48 3.11
CA ARG A 446 -29.95 -24.19 2.01
C ARG A 446 -31.00 -23.32 1.32
N GLU A 447 -31.93 -22.74 2.07
CA GLU A 447 -33.01 -21.89 1.52
C GLU A 447 -32.46 -20.65 0.80
N VAL A 448 -31.35 -20.07 1.28
CA VAL A 448 -30.67 -18.97 0.58
C VAL A 448 -30.17 -19.43 -0.79
N PHE A 449 -29.48 -20.57 -0.88
CA PHE A 449 -28.98 -21.09 -2.16
C PHE A 449 -30.11 -21.53 -3.11
N GLU A 450 -31.18 -22.13 -2.58
CA GLU A 450 -32.39 -22.46 -3.33
C GLU A 450 -33.09 -21.20 -3.86
N SER A 451 -33.20 -20.13 -3.07
CA SER A 451 -33.79 -18.85 -3.49
C SER A 451 -33.01 -18.16 -4.61
N LEU A 452 -31.70 -18.40 -4.68
CA LEU A 452 -30.79 -17.91 -5.72
C LEU A 452 -30.74 -18.83 -6.95
N SER A 453 -31.45 -19.97 -6.94
CA SER A 453 -31.37 -21.02 -7.96
C SER A 453 -29.94 -21.56 -8.21
N LEU A 454 -29.12 -21.61 -7.16
CA LEU A 454 -27.73 -22.08 -7.20
C LEU A 454 -27.60 -23.43 -6.47
N THR A 455 -27.18 -24.50 -7.17
CA THR A 455 -26.85 -25.77 -6.50
C THR A 455 -25.36 -25.87 -6.19
N GLY A 456 -24.99 -26.67 -5.19
CA GLY A 456 -23.59 -26.92 -4.82
C GLY A 456 -22.72 -27.56 -5.93
N TYR A 457 -23.34 -28.09 -6.99
CA TYR A 457 -22.68 -28.62 -8.18
C TYR A 457 -22.27 -27.48 -9.14
N ASP A 458 -23.11 -26.47 -9.31
CA ASP A 458 -22.95 -25.37 -10.28
C ASP A 458 -21.90 -24.33 -9.84
N LEU A 459 -21.59 -24.30 -8.54
CA LEU A 459 -20.60 -23.37 -7.99
C LEU A 459 -19.20 -23.72 -8.52
N ASN A 460 -18.57 -22.81 -9.25
CA ASN A 460 -17.19 -22.91 -9.72
C ASN A 460 -16.52 -21.52 -9.57
N VAL A 461 -15.25 -21.37 -9.98
CA VAL A 461 -14.54 -20.10 -9.80
C VAL A 461 -15.08 -19.03 -10.75
N ASP A 462 -15.45 -19.41 -11.97
CA ASP A 462 -16.00 -18.47 -12.95
C ASP A 462 -17.40 -18.00 -12.53
N THR A 463 -18.24 -18.89 -11.99
CA THR A 463 -19.57 -18.50 -11.46
C THR A 463 -19.51 -17.75 -10.14
N LEU A 464 -18.42 -17.84 -9.37
CA LEU A 464 -18.18 -17.00 -8.20
C LEU A 464 -18.05 -15.52 -8.61
N ASP A 465 -17.55 -15.23 -9.81
CA ASP A 465 -17.46 -13.92 -10.45
C ASP A 465 -16.78 -12.80 -9.62
N MET A 466 -15.78 -13.15 -8.79
CA MET A 466 -15.06 -12.19 -7.94
C MET A 466 -13.72 -11.71 -8.53
N HIS A 467 -13.29 -12.25 -9.67
CA HIS A 467 -12.04 -11.82 -10.32
C HIS A 467 -12.17 -10.44 -10.96
N ALA A 468 -11.10 -9.64 -10.90
CA ALA A 468 -11.02 -8.34 -11.54
C ALA A 468 -10.79 -8.50 -13.06
N ASP A 469 -11.82 -8.28 -13.87
CA ASP A 469 -11.75 -8.38 -15.33
C ASP A 469 -11.33 -7.05 -16.02
N LYS A 470 -11.09 -7.12 -17.33
CA LYS A 470 -10.72 -5.93 -18.14
C LYS A 470 -11.80 -4.84 -18.20
N ASN A 471 -13.03 -5.13 -17.78
CA ASN A 471 -14.16 -4.20 -17.81
C ASN A 471 -14.28 -3.35 -16.52
N ILE A 472 -13.36 -3.55 -15.57
CA ILE A 472 -13.23 -2.83 -14.29
C ILE A 472 -12.21 -1.68 -14.37
N PHE A 473 -11.39 -1.61 -15.42
CA PHE A 473 -10.44 -0.51 -15.61
C PHE A 473 -11.16 0.86 -15.60
N HIS A 474 -10.76 1.74 -14.67
CA HIS A 474 -11.41 3.01 -14.32
C HIS A 474 -12.89 2.91 -13.86
N ARG A 475 -13.30 1.76 -13.33
CA ARG A 475 -14.66 1.46 -12.83
C ARG A 475 -14.62 0.87 -11.43
N PHE A 476 -14.22 1.69 -10.46
CA PHE A 476 -14.15 1.33 -9.04
C PHE A 476 -15.53 0.91 -8.47
N ASP A 477 -16.62 1.44 -9.04
CA ASP A 477 -17.98 1.00 -8.74
C ASP A 477 -18.19 -0.49 -9.05
N LYS A 478 -17.68 -0.99 -10.19
CA LYS A 478 -17.72 -2.41 -10.52
C LYS A 478 -16.76 -3.24 -9.67
N PHE A 479 -15.61 -2.69 -9.28
CA PHE A 479 -14.69 -3.35 -8.36
C PHE A 479 -15.35 -3.61 -7.00
N ASN A 480 -16.06 -2.62 -6.45
CA ASN A 480 -16.81 -2.79 -5.21
C ASN A 480 -17.89 -3.89 -5.30
N LEU A 481 -18.48 -4.12 -6.48
CA LEU A 481 -19.42 -5.22 -6.72
C LEU A 481 -18.74 -6.60 -6.76
N LYS A 482 -17.45 -6.70 -7.08
CA LYS A 482 -16.69 -7.97 -7.09
C LYS A 482 -16.44 -8.56 -5.70
N TYR A 483 -16.66 -7.79 -4.62
CA TYR A 483 -16.77 -8.37 -3.28
C TYR A 483 -18.08 -9.17 -3.05
N ASN A 484 -19.02 -9.21 -3.99
CA ASN A 484 -20.25 -10.01 -3.89
C ASN A 484 -20.06 -11.41 -4.51
N PRO A 485 -20.00 -12.51 -3.72
CA PRO A 485 -19.89 -13.86 -4.27
C PRO A 485 -21.10 -14.18 -5.16
N PHE A 486 -20.85 -14.72 -6.35
CA PHE A 486 -21.87 -15.01 -7.37
C PHE A 486 -22.69 -13.77 -7.79
N GLY A 487 -22.15 -12.56 -7.59
CA GLY A 487 -22.85 -11.29 -7.77
C GLY A 487 -23.91 -10.99 -6.69
N GLN A 488 -24.00 -11.78 -5.62
CA GLN A 488 -25.06 -11.70 -4.62
C GLN A 488 -24.59 -11.04 -3.32
N SER A 489 -25.14 -9.87 -3.00
CA SER A 489 -24.88 -9.14 -1.75
C SER A 489 -25.21 -9.98 -0.51
N ARG A 490 -26.29 -10.79 -0.56
CA ARG A 490 -26.66 -11.76 0.49
C ARG A 490 -25.51 -12.70 0.87
N LEU A 491 -24.74 -13.18 -0.11
CA LEU A 491 -23.61 -14.09 0.15
C LEU A 491 -22.37 -13.35 0.69
N ARG A 492 -22.19 -12.07 0.34
CA ARG A 492 -21.17 -11.21 0.97
C ARG A 492 -21.48 -10.95 2.44
N GLU A 493 -22.74 -10.68 2.75
CA GLU A 493 -23.23 -10.50 4.12
C GLU A 493 -22.95 -11.76 4.96
N ILE A 494 -23.25 -12.96 4.44
CA ILE A 494 -23.09 -14.23 5.15
C ILE A 494 -21.61 -14.63 5.33
N PHE A 495 -20.76 -14.49 4.29
CA PHE A 495 -19.41 -15.05 4.27
C PHE A 495 -18.25 -14.03 4.44
N ILE A 496 -18.49 -12.74 4.17
CA ILE A 496 -17.44 -11.70 4.04
C ILE A 496 -17.75 -10.46 4.90
N LYS A 497 -18.71 -10.55 5.82
CA LYS A 497 -18.96 -9.54 6.87
C LYS A 497 -18.82 -10.15 8.26
N GLN A 498 -18.26 -9.38 9.18
CA GLN A 498 -18.16 -9.72 10.61
C GLN A 498 -19.44 -9.34 11.37
N ASP A 499 -20.07 -8.23 10.98
CA ASP A 499 -21.35 -7.78 11.50
C ASP A 499 -22.47 -8.37 10.63
N ASN A 500 -23.05 -9.48 11.08
CA ASN A 500 -24.17 -10.19 10.44
C ASN A 500 -24.93 -11.04 11.48
N LEU A 501 -25.99 -11.73 11.06
CA LEU A 501 -26.84 -12.55 11.94
C LEU A 501 -26.08 -13.69 12.66
N LEU A 502 -25.01 -14.21 12.06
CA LEU A 502 -24.12 -15.23 12.65
C LEU A 502 -22.99 -14.63 13.50
N HIS A 503 -23.02 -13.33 13.78
CA HIS A 503 -21.95 -12.57 14.44
C HIS A 503 -20.57 -12.84 13.81
N GLY A 504 -20.53 -12.97 12.48
CA GLY A 504 -19.28 -13.12 11.73
C GLY A 504 -18.62 -14.50 11.83
N ARG A 505 -19.30 -15.52 12.37
CA ARG A 505 -18.74 -16.88 12.57
C ARG A 505 -18.04 -17.43 11.33
N PHE A 506 -18.69 -17.39 10.17
CA PHE A 506 -18.13 -17.92 8.92
C PHE A 506 -16.89 -17.15 8.44
N LEU A 507 -16.88 -15.82 8.57
CA LEU A 507 -15.71 -15.01 8.24
C LEU A 507 -14.56 -15.27 9.22
N ALA A 508 -14.84 -15.49 10.50
CA ALA A 508 -13.83 -15.83 11.50
C ALA A 508 -13.20 -17.21 11.24
N GLU A 509 -14.01 -18.22 10.93
CA GLU A 509 -13.52 -19.55 10.54
C GLU A 509 -12.65 -19.49 9.26
N LEU A 510 -13.10 -18.75 8.24
CA LEU A 510 -12.31 -18.54 7.03
C LEU A 510 -11.00 -17.78 7.29
N THR A 511 -11.05 -16.75 8.14
CA THR A 511 -9.86 -15.98 8.57
C THR A 511 -8.88 -16.91 9.29
N ARG A 512 -9.35 -17.84 10.13
CA ARG A 512 -8.49 -18.84 10.77
C ARG A 512 -7.79 -19.72 9.73
N GLU A 513 -8.52 -20.28 8.77
CA GLU A 513 -7.91 -21.11 7.71
C GLU A 513 -6.82 -20.34 6.91
N VAL A 514 -6.98 -19.03 6.69
CA VAL A 514 -5.97 -18.19 6.03
C VAL A 514 -4.76 -17.90 6.93
N VAL A 515 -5.01 -17.62 8.22
CA VAL A 515 -3.96 -17.42 9.23
C VAL A 515 -3.10 -18.67 9.39
N ASP A 516 -3.72 -19.85 9.47
CA ASP A 516 -3.03 -21.13 9.62
C ASP A 516 -2.12 -21.44 8.39
N ASP A 517 -2.62 -21.17 7.17
CA ASP A 517 -1.83 -21.28 5.93
C ASP A 517 -0.64 -20.27 5.93
N LEU A 518 -0.81 -19.08 6.51
CA LEU A 518 0.25 -18.05 6.63
C LEU A 518 1.29 -18.38 7.71
N GLU A 519 0.88 -18.97 8.85
CA GLU A 519 1.79 -19.43 9.91
C GLU A 519 2.66 -20.61 9.46
N ALA A 520 2.08 -21.55 8.69
CA ALA A 520 2.83 -22.58 7.99
C ALA A 520 3.87 -21.98 7.03
N SER A 521 3.54 -20.83 6.43
CA SER A 521 4.38 -20.06 5.50
C SER A 521 5.38 -19.17 6.24
N LYS A 522 6.23 -19.77 7.08
CA LYS A 522 7.08 -19.13 8.13
C LYS A 522 7.60 -17.72 7.85
N TYR A 523 8.03 -17.40 6.62
CA TYR A 523 8.67 -16.12 6.24
C TYR A 523 7.73 -15.05 5.66
N GLN A 524 6.44 -15.36 5.51
CA GLN A 524 5.40 -14.46 5.02
C GLN A 524 4.54 -13.97 6.18
N HIS A 525 4.36 -12.66 6.26
CA HIS A 525 3.57 -11.98 7.29
C HIS A 525 2.62 -10.99 6.61
N ALA A 526 1.57 -10.53 7.29
CA ALA A 526 0.54 -9.66 6.70
C ALA A 526 0.03 -8.60 7.67
N GLU A 527 -0.40 -7.48 7.09
CA GLU A 527 -1.03 -6.37 7.81
C GLU A 527 -2.46 -6.13 7.30
N TYR A 528 -3.39 -6.92 7.82
CA TYR A 528 -4.78 -6.94 7.35
C TYR A 528 -5.54 -5.67 7.77
N ARG A 529 -6.17 -5.04 6.79
CA ARG A 529 -7.05 -3.88 7.00
C ARG A 529 -8.49 -4.30 7.23
N ILE A 530 -9.07 -3.86 8.35
CA ILE A 530 -10.46 -4.12 8.72
C ILE A 530 -11.20 -2.80 8.97
N SER A 531 -12.45 -2.71 8.49
CA SER A 531 -13.20 -1.44 8.47
C SER A 531 -13.81 -1.07 9.82
N ILE A 532 -13.64 0.18 10.23
CA ILE A 532 -14.59 0.91 11.06
C ILE A 532 -15.21 2.00 10.18
N TYR A 533 -16.53 2.10 10.16
CA TYR A 533 -17.25 3.03 9.28
C TYR A 533 -17.59 4.34 9.98
N GLY A 534 -17.62 4.36 11.32
CA GLY A 534 -17.93 5.54 12.11
C GLY A 534 -19.43 5.90 12.10
N ARG A 535 -20.31 4.95 11.79
CA ARG A 535 -21.77 5.20 11.81
C ARG A 535 -22.32 5.27 13.24
N LYS A 536 -21.76 4.47 14.15
CA LYS A 536 -22.14 4.36 15.57
C LYS A 536 -20.90 4.00 16.40
N ARG A 537 -20.76 4.56 17.62
CA ARG A 537 -19.66 4.24 18.57
C ARG A 537 -19.48 2.73 18.82
N VAL A 538 -20.57 1.97 18.86
CA VAL A 538 -20.60 0.52 19.14
C VAL A 538 -19.86 -0.34 18.11
N GLU A 539 -19.55 0.17 16.92
CA GLU A 539 -18.80 -0.58 15.89
C GLU A 539 -17.45 -1.12 16.42
N TRP A 540 -16.80 -0.38 17.32
CA TRP A 540 -15.56 -0.80 17.97
C TRP A 540 -15.74 -2.00 18.90
N ASP A 541 -16.78 -2.01 19.73
CA ASP A 541 -17.05 -3.11 20.66
C ASP A 541 -17.49 -4.36 19.91
N THR A 542 -18.35 -4.23 18.89
CA THR A 542 -18.73 -5.34 18.01
C THR A 542 -17.51 -5.97 17.34
N LEU A 543 -16.63 -5.15 16.75
CA LEU A 543 -15.40 -5.64 16.10
C LEU A 543 -14.43 -6.29 17.09
N ALA A 544 -14.23 -5.68 18.26
CA ALA A 544 -13.33 -6.22 19.27
C ALA A 544 -13.86 -7.52 19.90
N ALA A 545 -15.18 -7.63 20.09
CA ALA A 545 -15.84 -8.84 20.52
C ALA A 545 -15.63 -9.97 19.51
N TRP A 546 -15.84 -9.70 18.20
CA TRP A 546 -15.57 -10.67 17.13
C TRP A 546 -14.12 -11.18 17.14
N ILE A 547 -13.13 -10.28 17.19
CA ILE A 547 -11.71 -10.66 17.27
C ILE A 547 -11.42 -11.52 18.52
N CYS A 548 -11.90 -11.11 19.70
CA CYS A 548 -11.59 -11.79 20.97
C CYS A 548 -12.32 -13.14 21.10
N GLN A 549 -13.60 -13.20 20.72
CA GLN A 549 -14.43 -14.41 20.82
C GLN A 549 -13.92 -15.53 19.91
N HIS A 550 -13.47 -15.17 18.70
CA HIS A 550 -12.86 -16.10 17.75
C HIS A 550 -11.32 -16.22 17.89
N GLN A 551 -10.75 -15.52 18.88
CA GLN A 551 -9.31 -15.50 19.23
C GLN A 551 -8.37 -15.18 18.06
N LEU A 552 -8.77 -14.27 17.15
CA LEU A 552 -8.14 -14.01 15.84
C LEU A 552 -6.80 -13.25 15.92
N GLY A 553 -5.84 -13.83 16.65
CA GLY A 553 -4.45 -13.39 16.74
C GLY A 553 -3.50 -14.43 16.16
N SER A 554 -2.33 -13.97 15.74
CA SER A 554 -1.26 -14.74 15.10
C SER A 554 0.08 -14.02 15.29
N ASP A 555 1.19 -14.76 15.21
CA ASP A 555 2.53 -14.16 15.12
C ASP A 555 2.85 -13.55 13.75
N ASN A 556 2.11 -13.96 12.71
CA ASN A 556 2.33 -13.55 11.33
C ASN A 556 1.38 -12.43 10.88
N VAL A 557 0.40 -12.02 11.71
CA VAL A 557 -0.65 -11.06 11.34
C VAL A 557 -0.77 -9.93 12.35
N LEU A 558 -0.84 -8.69 11.86
CA LEU A 558 -1.23 -7.51 12.62
C LEU A 558 -2.37 -6.76 11.90
N TRP A 559 -3.06 -5.88 12.62
CA TRP A 559 -4.28 -5.24 12.13
C TRP A 559 -4.09 -3.73 11.88
N LEU A 560 -4.65 -3.24 10.77
CA LEU A 560 -4.91 -1.82 10.54
C LEU A 560 -6.40 -1.57 10.50
N ILE A 561 -6.80 -0.39 10.95
CA ILE A 561 -8.19 0.07 10.91
C ILE A 561 -8.35 0.99 9.71
N GLN A 562 -9.09 0.54 8.70
CA GLN A 562 -9.39 1.36 7.52
C GLN A 562 -10.67 2.16 7.74
N LEU A 563 -10.62 3.46 7.44
CA LEU A 563 -11.71 4.41 7.57
C LEU A 563 -12.19 4.83 6.16
N PRO A 564 -13.34 4.31 5.67
CA PRO A 564 -13.88 4.71 4.38
C PRO A 564 -14.41 6.14 4.39
N ARG A 565 -14.04 6.94 3.39
CA ARG A 565 -14.48 8.34 3.25
C ARG A 565 -15.92 8.45 2.74
N LEU A 566 -16.91 7.97 3.50
CA LEU A 566 -18.32 7.83 3.07
C LEU A 566 -19.30 8.75 3.83
N TYR A 567 -18.83 9.90 4.33
CA TYR A 567 -19.66 10.85 5.08
C TYR A 567 -20.93 11.28 4.33
N ASP A 568 -20.84 11.53 3.01
CA ASP A 568 -21.99 11.97 2.21
C ASP A 568 -23.09 10.90 2.12
N VAL A 569 -22.72 9.62 2.12
CA VAL A 569 -23.66 8.49 2.18
C VAL A 569 -24.40 8.49 3.51
N TYR A 570 -23.68 8.57 4.64
CA TYR A 570 -24.27 8.54 5.98
C TYR A 570 -25.06 9.82 6.32
N LYS A 571 -24.66 10.96 5.76
CA LYS A 571 -25.39 12.23 5.86
C LYS A 571 -26.65 12.24 4.98
N ALA A 572 -26.64 11.55 3.84
CA ALA A 572 -27.82 11.40 2.99
C ALA A 572 -28.87 10.46 3.58
N SER A 573 -28.46 9.39 4.26
CA SER A 573 -29.36 8.47 4.98
C SER A 573 -29.81 8.96 6.36
N GLY A 574 -29.26 10.09 6.85
CA GLY A 574 -29.62 10.64 8.17
C GLY A 574 -29.06 9.88 9.36
N ILE A 575 -28.03 9.04 9.15
CA ILE A 575 -27.32 8.33 10.23
C ILE A 575 -26.45 9.30 11.04
N ILE A 576 -25.90 10.33 10.40
CA ILE A 576 -25.08 11.37 11.03
C ILE A 576 -25.49 12.78 10.59
N ASP A 577 -25.33 13.75 11.50
CA ASP A 577 -25.70 15.15 11.31
C ASP A 577 -24.54 16.02 10.82
N ASN A 578 -23.32 15.81 11.30
CA ASN A 578 -22.15 16.60 10.89
C ASN A 578 -20.88 15.74 10.89
N PHE A 579 -19.77 16.30 10.36
CA PHE A 579 -18.51 15.58 10.29
C PHE A 579 -17.89 15.30 11.66
N GLU A 580 -18.14 16.16 12.65
CA GLU A 580 -17.74 15.93 14.04
C GLU A 580 -18.35 14.63 14.59
N GLN A 581 -19.62 14.32 14.33
CA GLN A 581 -20.26 13.08 14.78
C GLN A 581 -19.61 11.81 14.18
N LEU A 582 -19.11 11.87 12.94
CA LEU A 582 -18.34 10.77 12.33
C LEU A 582 -17.02 10.55 13.09
N LEU A 583 -16.30 11.63 13.39
CA LEU A 583 -15.06 11.58 14.17
C LEU A 583 -15.32 11.11 15.60
N ASP A 584 -16.44 11.52 16.20
CA ASP A 584 -16.90 11.13 17.52
C ASP A 584 -17.09 9.60 17.62
N ASN A 585 -17.79 9.03 16.64
CA ASN A 585 -18.02 7.59 16.54
C ASN A 585 -16.71 6.79 16.36
N ILE A 586 -15.68 7.39 15.75
CA ILE A 586 -14.39 6.74 15.50
C ILE A 586 -13.45 6.89 16.70
N PHE A 587 -13.32 8.09 17.28
CA PHE A 587 -12.25 8.39 18.23
C PHE A 587 -12.68 8.32 19.70
N VAL A 588 -13.91 8.70 20.05
CA VAL A 588 -14.33 8.74 21.47
C VAL A 588 -14.16 7.37 22.17
N PRO A 589 -14.59 6.23 21.60
CA PRO A 589 -14.36 4.92 22.21
C PRO A 589 -12.89 4.57 22.44
N LEU A 590 -11.98 5.10 21.60
CA LEU A 590 -10.54 4.91 21.73
C LEU A 590 -9.93 5.72 22.88
N PHE A 591 -10.49 6.91 23.17
CA PHE A 591 -10.13 7.69 24.36
C PHE A 591 -10.75 7.08 25.63
N GLU A 592 -12.01 6.64 25.59
CA GLU A 592 -12.71 5.96 26.68
C GLU A 592 -11.92 4.73 27.17
N VAL A 593 -11.55 3.81 26.27
CA VAL A 593 -10.75 2.62 26.60
C VAL A 593 -9.29 2.93 26.96
N THR A 594 -8.75 4.06 26.50
CA THR A 594 -7.38 4.47 26.84
C THR A 594 -7.34 5.09 28.25
N LEU A 595 -8.36 5.82 28.69
CA LEU A 595 -8.44 6.34 30.07
C LEU A 595 -8.88 5.27 31.07
N ASP A 596 -9.84 4.42 30.72
CA ASP A 596 -10.28 3.32 31.56
C ASP A 596 -10.39 2.03 30.75
N PRO A 597 -9.36 1.16 30.74
CA PRO A 597 -9.44 -0.12 30.06
C PRO A 597 -10.62 -1.01 30.50
N ASN A 598 -11.20 -0.79 31.69
CA ASN A 598 -12.32 -1.57 32.20
C ASN A 598 -13.67 -1.20 31.53
N SER A 599 -13.77 -0.06 30.82
CA SER A 599 -14.97 0.31 30.07
C SER A 599 -15.16 -0.57 28.83
N HIS A 600 -14.09 -0.80 28.07
CA HIS A 600 -14.08 -1.64 26.86
C HIS A 600 -12.95 -2.70 26.92
N PRO A 601 -13.08 -3.75 27.76
CA PRO A 601 -11.98 -4.68 28.03
C PRO A 601 -11.53 -5.49 26.80
N GLN A 602 -12.48 -5.88 25.94
CA GLN A 602 -12.17 -6.58 24.68
C GLN A 602 -11.50 -5.64 23.66
N LEU A 603 -11.96 -4.39 23.57
CA LEU A 603 -11.33 -3.37 22.72
C LEU A 603 -9.89 -3.11 23.16
N HIS A 604 -9.62 -3.01 24.47
CA HIS A 604 -8.26 -2.87 24.97
C HIS A 604 -7.34 -4.03 24.54
N LEU A 605 -7.84 -5.26 24.51
CA LEU A 605 -7.08 -6.43 24.05
C LEU A 605 -6.83 -6.39 22.55
N PHE A 606 -7.86 -6.10 21.74
CA PHE A 606 -7.75 -5.95 20.29
C PHE A 606 -6.73 -4.85 19.90
N LEU A 607 -6.79 -3.69 20.56
CA LEU A 607 -5.89 -2.56 20.29
C LEU A 607 -4.41 -2.84 20.57
N LYS A 608 -4.04 -3.97 21.20
CA LYS A 608 -2.64 -4.42 21.31
C LYS A 608 -2.10 -5.03 20.01
N GLN A 609 -2.98 -5.51 19.14
CA GLN A 609 -2.65 -6.07 17.82
C GLN A 609 -2.90 -5.06 16.68
N VAL A 610 -3.61 -3.96 16.96
CA VAL A 610 -3.78 -2.84 16.02
C VAL A 610 -2.52 -1.97 16.02
N VAL A 611 -2.00 -1.72 14.82
CA VAL A 611 -0.73 -0.99 14.60
C VAL A 611 -0.88 0.30 13.80
N GLY A 612 -2.05 0.58 13.23
CA GLY A 612 -2.25 1.79 12.46
C GLY A 612 -3.66 2.01 11.95
N PHE A 613 -3.85 3.19 11.38
CA PHE A 613 -5.08 3.63 10.71
C PHE A 613 -4.79 3.94 9.25
N ASP A 614 -5.73 3.54 8.40
CA ASP A 614 -5.77 3.78 6.96
C ASP A 614 -7.04 4.58 6.62
N MET A 615 -7.06 5.24 5.47
CA MET A 615 -8.16 6.03 4.95
C MET A 615 -8.39 5.66 3.49
N VAL A 616 -9.60 5.21 3.15
CA VAL A 616 -9.92 4.52 1.89
C VAL A 616 -11.12 5.16 1.16
N ASP A 617 -11.70 4.46 0.17
CA ASP A 617 -12.67 4.91 -0.85
C ASP A 617 -12.02 5.44 -2.13
N ASP A 618 -12.75 5.35 -3.24
CA ASP A 618 -12.36 5.74 -4.61
C ASP A 618 -11.73 7.13 -4.65
N GLU A 619 -10.41 7.15 -4.89
CA GLU A 619 -9.63 8.38 -4.94
C GLU A 619 -9.88 9.18 -6.24
N SER A 620 -10.51 8.58 -7.27
CA SER A 620 -10.83 9.25 -8.53
C SER A 620 -12.11 10.11 -8.48
N LYS A 621 -12.92 9.98 -7.42
CA LYS A 621 -14.11 10.82 -7.19
C LYS A 621 -13.75 12.31 -7.17
N PRO A 622 -14.38 13.17 -8.00
CA PRO A 622 -14.08 14.60 -8.01
C PRO A 622 -14.42 15.27 -6.67
N GLU A 623 -13.40 15.78 -5.98
CA GLU A 623 -13.56 16.53 -4.75
C GLU A 623 -13.21 18.02 -4.91
N ARG A 624 -13.66 18.85 -3.96
CA ARG A 624 -13.32 20.27 -3.91
C ARG A 624 -12.11 20.46 -3.00
N ARG A 625 -10.93 20.65 -3.60
CA ARG A 625 -9.69 21.00 -2.88
C ARG A 625 -9.97 21.99 -1.74
N PRO A 626 -9.47 21.75 -0.51
CA PRO A 626 -9.72 22.65 0.60
C PRO A 626 -9.27 24.08 0.31
N THR A 627 -9.98 25.05 0.86
CA THR A 627 -9.44 26.41 0.99
C THR A 627 -8.76 26.55 2.35
N LYS A 628 -7.95 27.60 2.55
CA LYS A 628 -7.34 27.88 3.85
C LYS A 628 -8.38 28.06 4.96
N HIS A 629 -9.47 28.77 4.66
CA HIS A 629 -10.56 29.06 5.59
C HIS A 629 -11.68 28.02 5.43
N MET A 630 -11.35 26.76 5.68
CA MET A 630 -12.32 25.67 5.74
C MET A 630 -13.14 25.76 7.05
N MET A 631 -14.39 25.31 7.01
CA MET A 631 -15.25 25.21 8.21
C MET A 631 -14.71 24.15 9.18
N THR A 632 -15.05 24.26 10.48
CA THR A 632 -14.71 23.23 11.47
C THR A 632 -15.54 21.97 11.26
N ALA A 633 -15.13 20.82 11.85
CA ALA A 633 -15.84 19.56 11.66
C ALA A 633 -17.31 19.64 12.14
N ARG A 634 -17.55 20.38 13.22
CA ARG A 634 -18.89 20.63 13.78
C ARG A 634 -19.78 21.42 12.84
N GLN A 635 -19.19 22.36 12.11
CA GLN A 635 -19.85 23.22 11.12
C GLN A 635 -20.03 22.53 9.76
N TRP A 636 -19.42 21.36 9.54
CA TRP A 636 -19.61 20.59 8.30
C TRP A 636 -20.89 19.73 8.39
N ASP A 637 -22.02 20.36 8.11
CA ASP A 637 -23.36 19.74 8.00
C ASP A 637 -23.80 19.55 6.53
N LEU A 638 -22.91 19.83 5.59
CA LEU A 638 -23.20 19.94 4.16
C LEU A 638 -23.34 18.56 3.52
N LYS A 639 -24.27 18.40 2.57
CA LYS A 639 -24.56 17.11 1.92
C LYS A 639 -23.43 16.52 1.05
N PHE A 640 -22.28 17.19 0.91
CA PHE A 640 -21.18 16.72 0.09
C PHE A 640 -20.02 16.26 0.97
N ASN A 641 -19.30 15.25 0.48
CA ASN A 641 -18.18 14.63 1.17
C ASN A 641 -17.05 15.66 1.39
N PRO A 642 -16.45 15.74 2.58
CA PRO A 642 -15.21 16.50 2.77
C PRO A 642 -14.10 15.99 1.86
N ALA A 643 -13.19 16.89 1.48
CA ALA A 643 -12.01 16.57 0.70
C ALA A 643 -11.06 15.62 1.45
N TYR A 644 -10.27 14.84 0.72
CA TYR A 644 -9.23 13.93 1.22
C TYR A 644 -8.37 14.58 2.31
N SER A 645 -7.83 15.77 2.02
CA SER A 645 -6.94 16.51 2.93
C SER A 645 -7.65 16.96 4.22
N TYR A 646 -8.98 17.09 4.19
CA TYR A 646 -9.79 17.44 5.35
C TYR A 646 -9.93 16.25 6.30
N TYR A 647 -10.32 15.08 5.77
CA TYR A 647 -10.29 13.83 6.54
C TYR A 647 -8.89 13.56 7.10
N ALA A 648 -7.85 13.68 6.27
CA ALA A 648 -6.47 13.41 6.66
C ALA A 648 -6.03 14.27 7.86
N TYR A 649 -6.38 15.57 7.89
CA TYR A 649 -6.07 16.44 9.03
C TYR A 649 -6.77 15.99 10.32
N TYR A 650 -8.10 15.77 10.30
CA TYR A 650 -8.82 15.45 11.54
C TYR A 650 -8.51 14.03 12.04
N ILE A 651 -8.30 13.06 11.14
CA ILE A 651 -7.83 11.73 11.52
C ILE A 651 -6.45 11.83 12.16
N TYR A 652 -5.50 12.54 11.53
CA TYR A 652 -4.18 12.79 12.10
C TYR A 652 -4.24 13.49 13.47
N ALA A 653 -5.03 14.55 13.61
CA ALA A 653 -5.07 15.37 14.82
C ALA A 653 -5.58 14.56 16.02
N ASN A 654 -6.64 13.77 15.83
CA ASN A 654 -7.13 12.86 16.87
C ASN A 654 -6.14 11.74 17.19
N LEU A 655 -5.50 11.14 16.17
CA LEU A 655 -4.44 10.14 16.38
C LEU A 655 -3.22 10.72 17.11
N TYR A 656 -2.87 11.98 16.88
CA TYR A 656 -1.76 12.66 17.56
C TYR A 656 -2.01 12.70 19.07
N THR A 657 -3.14 13.29 19.49
CA THR A 657 -3.51 13.41 20.91
C THR A 657 -3.73 12.03 21.56
N LEU A 658 -4.40 11.11 20.85
CA LEU A 658 -4.61 9.74 21.32
C LEU A 658 -3.29 9.00 21.52
N ASN A 659 -2.35 9.08 20.57
CA ASN A 659 -1.05 8.45 20.70
C ASN A 659 -0.26 9.02 21.88
N LYS A 660 -0.27 10.34 22.12
CA LYS A 660 0.40 10.93 23.29
C LYS A 660 -0.17 10.44 24.62
N LEU A 661 -1.49 10.31 24.72
CA LEU A 661 -2.15 9.70 25.88
C LEU A 661 -1.79 8.20 26.03
N ARG A 662 -1.68 7.46 24.93
CA ARG A 662 -1.29 6.04 24.94
C ARG A 662 0.19 5.84 25.30
N GLU A 663 1.08 6.72 24.86
CA GLU A 663 2.50 6.76 25.26
C GLU A 663 2.67 7.01 26.77
N GLN A 664 1.87 7.92 27.36
CA GLN A 664 1.86 8.14 28.81
C GLN A 664 1.56 6.84 29.59
N ARG A 665 0.71 5.97 29.02
CA ARG A 665 0.31 4.69 29.61
C ARG A 665 1.18 3.49 29.21
N GLY A 666 2.18 3.68 28.35
CA GLY A 666 2.98 2.57 27.80
C GLY A 666 2.17 1.61 26.90
N TYR A 667 1.13 2.11 26.23
CA TYR A 667 0.30 1.33 25.30
C TYR A 667 0.79 1.47 23.85
N THR A 668 0.39 0.52 23.00
CA THR A 668 0.64 0.54 21.56
C THR A 668 0.09 1.81 20.91
N THR A 669 0.95 2.57 20.23
CA THR A 669 0.56 3.72 19.39
C THR A 669 0.19 3.27 17.98
N PHE A 670 -0.64 4.06 17.29
CA PHE A 670 -1.11 3.75 15.94
C PHE A 670 -0.46 4.67 14.90
N ALA A 671 0.19 4.09 13.89
CA ALA A 671 0.71 4.86 12.76
C ALA A 671 -0.41 5.26 11.79
N PHE A 672 -0.39 6.50 11.28
CA PHE A 672 -1.29 6.91 10.19
C PHE A 672 -0.67 6.56 8.83
N ARG A 673 -1.32 5.65 8.09
CA ARG A 673 -0.83 4.96 6.89
C ARG A 673 -1.93 4.89 5.81
N PRO A 674 -2.38 6.03 5.26
CA PRO A 674 -3.51 6.08 4.35
C PRO A 674 -3.18 5.61 2.91
N HIS A 675 -4.20 5.21 2.16
CA HIS A 675 -4.15 5.19 0.69
C HIS A 675 -3.95 6.61 0.16
N SER A 676 -3.00 6.81 -0.76
CA SER A 676 -2.72 8.14 -1.30
C SER A 676 -2.06 8.08 -2.67
N GLY A 677 -2.59 8.83 -3.62
CA GLY A 677 -2.06 8.98 -4.96
C GLY A 677 -2.08 7.69 -5.80
N GLU A 678 -3.02 6.78 -5.57
CA GLU A 678 -3.38 5.78 -6.57
C GLU A 678 -4.07 6.47 -7.75
N ALA A 679 -5.10 7.26 -7.43
CA ALA A 679 -5.84 8.11 -8.33
C ALA A 679 -5.97 9.53 -7.73
N GLY A 680 -7.00 10.28 -8.11
CA GLY A 680 -7.26 11.62 -7.58
C GLY A 680 -6.20 12.68 -7.87
N ASP A 681 -6.20 13.69 -7.00
CA ASP A 681 -5.49 14.95 -7.17
C ASP A 681 -4.18 15.00 -6.36
N VAL A 682 -3.25 15.86 -6.80
CA VAL A 682 -1.86 15.88 -6.28
C VAL A 682 -1.76 16.35 -4.82
N ASP A 683 -2.74 17.06 -4.29
CA ASP A 683 -2.77 17.51 -2.89
C ASP A 683 -3.03 16.39 -1.87
N HIS A 684 -3.51 15.22 -2.29
CA HIS A 684 -3.56 14.04 -1.42
C HIS A 684 -2.13 13.65 -0.97
N LEU A 685 -1.20 13.62 -1.94
CA LEU A 685 0.23 13.36 -1.71
C LEU A 685 0.92 14.51 -0.96
N VAL A 686 0.48 15.77 -1.11
CA VAL A 686 0.99 16.86 -0.26
C VAL A 686 0.56 16.67 1.20
N SER A 687 -0.69 16.27 1.42
CA SER A 687 -1.24 16.05 2.77
C SER A 687 -0.51 14.90 3.47
N THR A 688 -0.32 13.77 2.79
CA THR A 688 0.38 12.62 3.37
C THR A 688 1.89 12.83 3.48
N MET A 689 2.50 13.65 2.61
CA MET A 689 3.88 14.12 2.79
C MET A 689 4.07 14.96 4.07
N LEU A 690 3.04 15.66 4.55
CA LEU A 690 3.13 16.38 5.83
C LEU A 690 2.84 15.48 7.04
N LEU A 691 1.87 14.56 6.92
CA LEU A 691 1.28 13.86 8.08
C LEU A 691 1.78 12.42 8.34
N CYS A 692 2.25 11.70 7.32
CA CYS A 692 2.38 10.23 7.36
C CYS A 692 3.83 9.73 7.23
N HIS A 693 4.18 8.60 7.86
CA HIS A 693 5.47 7.94 7.66
C HIS A 693 5.54 7.11 6.37
N ASN A 694 4.42 6.50 5.97
CA ASN A 694 4.26 5.76 4.72
C ASN A 694 2.80 5.84 4.23
N ILE A 695 2.57 5.40 3.00
CA ILE A 695 1.26 5.38 2.32
C ILE A 695 1.08 4.10 1.50
N SER A 696 -0.16 3.71 1.22
CA SER A 696 -0.45 2.78 0.12
C SER A 696 -0.43 3.52 -1.23
N HIS A 697 0.04 2.83 -2.28
CA HIS A 697 0.14 3.24 -3.69
C HIS A 697 1.19 4.30 -4.04
N GLY A 698 0.90 5.60 -3.95
CA GLY A 698 1.81 6.67 -4.37
C GLY A 698 2.07 6.79 -5.89
N ILE A 699 1.32 6.09 -6.75
CA ILE A 699 1.50 6.06 -8.23
C ILE A 699 1.63 7.47 -8.83
N ASN A 700 0.79 8.40 -8.38
CA ASN A 700 0.70 9.77 -8.88
C ASN A 700 1.93 10.63 -8.57
N LEU A 701 2.88 10.17 -7.75
CA LEU A 701 4.21 10.79 -7.65
C LEU A 701 4.91 10.86 -9.02
N ARG A 702 4.59 9.94 -9.95
CA ARG A 702 5.07 10.01 -11.35
C ARG A 702 4.68 11.30 -12.09
N LYS A 703 3.62 12.00 -11.64
CA LYS A 703 3.10 13.24 -12.23
C LYS A 703 3.72 14.50 -11.63
N SER A 704 4.47 14.38 -10.53
CA SER A 704 5.06 15.51 -9.80
C SER A 704 6.50 15.21 -9.36
N PRO A 705 7.51 15.56 -10.20
CA PRO A 705 8.91 15.38 -9.84
C PRO A 705 9.31 16.03 -8.50
N PRO A 706 8.82 17.25 -8.13
CA PRO A 706 9.11 17.80 -6.81
C PRO A 706 8.60 16.95 -5.64
N LEU A 707 7.38 16.40 -5.73
CA LEU A 707 6.88 15.53 -4.67
C LEU A 707 7.62 14.21 -4.62
N GLN A 708 7.90 13.59 -5.76
CA GLN A 708 8.69 12.36 -5.80
C GLN A 708 10.08 12.55 -5.18
N TYR A 709 10.73 13.68 -5.44
CA TYR A 709 12.02 14.01 -4.83
C TYR A 709 11.90 14.32 -3.33
N LEU A 710 10.84 14.99 -2.89
CA LEU A 710 10.56 15.19 -1.45
C LEU A 710 10.27 13.87 -0.72
N TYR A 711 9.56 12.92 -1.33
CA TYR A 711 9.33 11.57 -0.79
C TYR A 711 10.64 10.78 -0.69
N TYR A 712 11.54 10.94 -1.67
CA TYR A 712 12.90 10.40 -1.62
C TYR A 712 13.74 11.03 -0.49
N LEU A 713 13.85 12.37 -0.42
CA LEU A 713 14.64 13.08 0.59
C LEU A 713 14.16 12.82 2.02
N ALA A 714 12.85 12.61 2.21
CA ALA A 714 12.23 12.29 3.49
C ALA A 714 12.05 10.78 3.75
N GLN A 715 12.52 9.91 2.84
CA GLN A 715 12.41 8.44 2.87
C GLN A 715 11.01 7.96 3.30
N ILE A 716 9.97 8.49 2.65
CA ILE A 716 8.57 8.13 2.92
C ILE A 716 8.26 6.79 2.26
N GLY A 717 7.77 5.83 3.05
CA GLY A 717 7.49 4.48 2.56
C GLY A 717 6.30 4.43 1.59
N LEU A 718 6.44 3.71 0.48
CA LEU A 718 5.37 3.41 -0.48
C LEU A 718 5.07 1.91 -0.49
N CYS A 719 3.85 1.54 -0.07
CA CYS A 719 3.34 0.16 -0.12
C CYS A 719 2.57 0.00 -1.43
N MET A 720 3.18 -0.60 -2.45
CA MET A 720 2.66 -0.61 -3.81
C MET A 720 2.12 -1.98 -4.21
N SER A 721 0.94 -2.01 -4.83
CA SER A 721 0.29 -3.24 -5.32
C SER A 721 0.15 -3.25 -6.86
N PRO A 722 1.24 -3.48 -7.63
CA PRO A 722 1.25 -3.39 -9.09
C PRO A 722 0.19 -4.21 -9.84
N LEU A 723 -0.10 -5.45 -9.42
CA LEU A 723 -1.15 -6.26 -10.06
C LEU A 723 -2.55 -5.67 -9.83
N SER A 724 -2.83 -5.11 -8.65
CA SER A 724 -4.06 -4.35 -8.38
C SER A 724 -4.18 -3.14 -9.31
N ASN A 725 -3.12 -2.32 -9.35
CA ASN A 725 -3.15 -1.08 -10.13
C ASN A 725 -3.31 -1.37 -11.63
N ASN A 726 -2.77 -2.49 -12.13
CA ASN A 726 -2.99 -2.97 -13.49
C ASN A 726 -4.46 -3.25 -13.82
N SER A 727 -5.22 -3.80 -12.87
CA SER A 727 -6.65 -4.08 -13.02
C SER A 727 -7.51 -2.80 -12.97
N LEU A 728 -7.12 -1.81 -12.16
CA LEU A 728 -7.95 -0.64 -11.85
C LEU A 728 -7.59 0.65 -12.60
N PHE A 729 -6.31 1.03 -12.65
CA PHE A 729 -5.92 2.41 -12.98
C PHE A 729 -4.75 2.56 -13.97
N LEU A 730 -3.87 1.57 -14.06
CA LEU A 730 -2.59 1.70 -14.77
C LEU A 730 -1.97 0.37 -15.17
N ASP A 731 -2.01 0.07 -16.48
CA ASP A 731 -1.26 -1.01 -17.14
C ASP A 731 0.12 -1.31 -16.53
N TYR A 732 0.37 -2.58 -16.23
CA TYR A 732 1.52 -3.08 -15.47
C TYR A 732 2.87 -2.60 -16.03
N HIS A 733 3.05 -2.58 -17.35
CA HIS A 733 4.29 -2.10 -17.98
C HIS A 733 4.52 -0.60 -17.82
N ARG A 734 3.46 0.16 -17.50
CA ARG A 734 3.50 1.59 -17.24
C ARG A 734 3.54 1.90 -15.74
N ASN A 735 3.45 0.91 -14.86
CA ASN A 735 3.56 1.12 -13.41
C ASN A 735 4.92 1.74 -13.05
N PRO A 736 4.99 2.78 -12.20
CA PRO A 736 6.24 3.46 -11.92
C PRO A 736 7.13 2.76 -10.90
N PHE A 737 6.71 1.64 -10.29
CA PHE A 737 7.48 0.87 -9.31
C PHE A 737 8.96 0.65 -9.67
N PRO A 738 9.35 0.09 -10.85
CA PRO A 738 10.76 -0.14 -11.17
C PRO A 738 11.57 1.16 -11.26
N THR A 739 10.95 2.24 -11.72
CA THR A 739 11.57 3.57 -11.74
C THR A 739 11.75 4.15 -10.34
N PHE A 740 10.77 3.96 -9.43
CA PHE A 740 10.87 4.39 -8.04
C PHE A 740 11.96 3.59 -7.30
N PHE A 741 12.05 2.28 -7.57
CA PHE A 741 13.09 1.40 -7.05
C PHE A 741 14.49 1.82 -7.51
N ALA A 742 14.68 2.06 -8.82
CA ALA A 742 15.96 2.51 -9.35
C ALA A 742 16.40 3.84 -8.70
N ARG A 743 15.47 4.78 -8.53
CA ARG A 743 15.71 6.08 -7.89
C ARG A 743 15.94 6.03 -6.37
N GLY A 744 15.77 4.87 -5.72
CA GLY A 744 16.00 4.71 -4.28
C GLY A 744 14.90 5.32 -3.40
N LEU A 745 13.65 5.38 -3.90
CA LEU A 745 12.51 5.61 -3.01
C LEU A 745 12.32 4.37 -2.11
N SER A 746 11.92 4.59 -0.86
CA SER A 746 11.62 3.50 0.08
C SER A 746 10.31 2.83 -0.33
N ILE A 747 10.37 1.72 -1.08
CA ILE A 747 9.17 1.03 -1.58
C ILE A 747 9.12 -0.45 -1.17
N SER A 748 7.91 -0.97 -1.00
CA SER A 748 7.59 -2.40 -0.77
C SER A 748 6.50 -2.86 -1.75
N LEU A 749 6.48 -4.17 -2.04
CA LEU A 749 5.38 -4.83 -2.76
C LEU A 749 4.33 -5.36 -1.79
N SER A 750 3.08 -5.37 -2.26
CA SER A 750 1.88 -5.76 -1.51
C SER A 750 0.76 -6.24 -2.43
N THR A 751 -0.29 -6.88 -1.91
CA THR A 751 -1.27 -7.60 -2.76
C THR A 751 -2.61 -6.90 -2.98
N ASP A 752 -3.01 -5.97 -2.11
CA ASP A 752 -4.32 -5.29 -2.15
C ASP A 752 -5.50 -6.25 -1.87
N ASP A 753 -6.03 -6.90 -2.90
CA ASP A 753 -7.17 -7.81 -2.87
C ASP A 753 -6.83 -9.17 -3.52
N PRO A 754 -6.12 -10.07 -2.82
CA PRO A 754 -5.80 -11.43 -3.30
C PRO A 754 -6.98 -12.19 -3.91
N LEU A 755 -8.18 -12.03 -3.34
CA LEU A 755 -9.41 -12.62 -3.83
C LEU A 755 -9.76 -12.18 -5.25
N GLN A 756 -9.49 -10.92 -5.59
CA GLN A 756 -9.89 -10.35 -6.87
C GLN A 756 -8.77 -10.44 -7.91
N ILE A 757 -7.51 -10.41 -7.49
CA ILE A 757 -6.37 -10.16 -8.37
C ILE A 757 -5.52 -11.42 -8.61
N HIS A 758 -5.22 -12.19 -7.56
CA HIS A 758 -4.19 -13.23 -7.58
C HIS A 758 -4.75 -14.62 -7.92
N LEU A 759 -3.91 -15.45 -8.56
CA LEU A 759 -4.29 -16.78 -9.04
C LEU A 759 -3.67 -17.93 -8.23
N THR A 760 -2.58 -17.66 -7.51
CA THR A 760 -1.85 -18.64 -6.71
C THR A 760 -2.40 -18.75 -5.28
N LYS A 761 -1.79 -19.63 -4.48
CA LYS A 761 -2.05 -19.72 -3.03
C LYS A 761 -1.24 -18.71 -2.21
N GLU A 762 -0.17 -18.18 -2.77
CA GLU A 762 0.81 -17.32 -2.08
C GLU A 762 0.83 -15.97 -2.80
N PRO A 763 -0.22 -15.13 -2.62
CA PRO A 763 -0.45 -13.95 -3.45
C PRO A 763 0.72 -12.95 -3.38
N LEU A 764 1.35 -12.80 -2.21
CA LEU A 764 2.53 -11.95 -2.07
C LEU A 764 3.72 -12.50 -2.87
N VAL A 765 3.96 -13.82 -2.87
CA VAL A 765 5.04 -14.44 -3.66
C VAL A 765 4.75 -14.32 -5.16
N GLU A 766 3.49 -14.39 -5.59
CA GLU A 766 3.07 -14.10 -6.96
C GLU A 766 3.38 -12.65 -7.36
N GLU A 767 3.06 -11.66 -6.51
CA GLU A 767 3.39 -10.25 -6.76
C GLU A 767 4.89 -10.04 -7.01
N TYR A 768 5.75 -10.58 -6.14
CA TYR A 768 7.21 -10.51 -6.29
C TYR A 768 7.70 -11.29 -7.51
N SER A 769 7.08 -12.43 -7.84
CA SER A 769 7.46 -13.27 -8.97
C SER A 769 7.13 -12.61 -10.32
N VAL A 770 5.95 -11.99 -10.45
CA VAL A 770 5.59 -11.23 -11.66
C VAL A 770 6.48 -9.99 -11.78
N ALA A 771 6.70 -9.24 -10.70
CA ALA A 771 7.62 -8.10 -10.69
C ALA A 771 9.04 -8.49 -11.14
N ALA A 772 9.57 -9.61 -10.63
CA ALA A 772 10.88 -10.14 -11.02
C ALA A 772 10.94 -10.51 -12.51
N GLN A 773 9.93 -11.22 -13.03
CA GLN A 773 9.95 -11.70 -14.41
C GLN A 773 9.69 -10.57 -15.42
N VAL A 774 8.87 -9.58 -15.09
CA VAL A 774 8.53 -8.47 -16.00
C VAL A 774 9.60 -7.37 -15.97
N TRP A 775 10.06 -6.96 -14.78
CA TRP A 775 11.02 -5.86 -14.62
C TRP A 775 12.48 -6.31 -14.45
N LYS A 776 12.74 -7.62 -14.51
CA LYS A 776 14.10 -8.23 -14.45
C LYS A 776 14.83 -7.96 -13.13
N LEU A 777 14.09 -7.93 -12.02
CA LEU A 777 14.65 -7.77 -10.68
C LEU A 777 15.46 -9.00 -10.27
N SER A 778 16.65 -8.76 -9.71
CA SER A 778 17.55 -9.78 -9.17
C SER A 778 17.13 -10.25 -7.77
N ALA A 779 17.75 -11.33 -7.29
CA ALA A 779 17.55 -11.80 -5.91
C ALA A 779 17.96 -10.73 -4.86
N THR A 780 18.94 -9.87 -5.15
CA THR A 780 19.28 -8.72 -4.31
C THR A 780 18.14 -7.71 -4.27
N ASP A 781 17.57 -7.35 -5.43
CA ASP A 781 16.49 -6.37 -5.52
C ASP A 781 15.24 -6.84 -4.78
N LEU A 782 14.84 -8.10 -4.97
CA LEU A 782 13.71 -8.70 -4.26
C LEU A 782 13.96 -8.79 -2.73
N SER A 783 15.21 -8.98 -2.31
CA SER A 783 15.59 -8.98 -0.89
C SER A 783 15.57 -7.57 -0.30
N GLU A 784 15.96 -6.54 -1.06
CA GLU A 784 15.86 -5.12 -0.67
C GLU A 784 14.39 -4.70 -0.49
N ILE A 785 13.53 -5.05 -1.45
CA ILE A 785 12.08 -4.80 -1.38
C ILE A 785 11.45 -5.54 -0.18
N ALA A 786 11.87 -6.79 0.08
CA ALA A 786 11.43 -7.56 1.25
C ALA A 786 11.88 -6.91 2.57
N ARG A 787 13.15 -6.50 2.69
CA ARG A 787 13.67 -5.75 3.84
C ARG A 787 12.87 -4.48 4.09
N ASN A 788 12.57 -3.71 3.04
CA ASN A 788 11.78 -2.48 3.14
C ASN A 788 10.34 -2.77 3.61
N SER A 789 9.72 -3.88 3.19
CA SER A 789 8.39 -4.28 3.69
C SER A 789 8.37 -4.49 5.21
N VAL A 790 9.42 -5.10 5.78
CA VAL A 790 9.59 -5.23 7.24
C VAL A 790 9.73 -3.86 7.90
N LEU A 791 10.52 -2.95 7.33
CA LEU A 791 10.69 -1.61 7.86
C LEU A 791 9.39 -0.78 7.85
N HIS A 792 8.61 -0.86 6.75
CA HIS A 792 7.33 -0.18 6.58
C HIS A 792 6.21 -0.72 7.50
N SER A 793 6.30 -1.99 7.91
CA SER A 793 5.30 -2.65 8.74
C SER A 793 5.18 -2.08 10.16
N GLY A 794 4.09 -2.44 10.86
CA GLY A 794 3.86 -2.14 12.27
C GLY A 794 4.44 -3.14 13.26
N PHE A 795 5.21 -4.15 12.82
CA PHE A 795 5.75 -5.18 13.73
C PHE A 795 6.64 -4.57 14.84
N PRO A 796 6.64 -5.15 16.07
CA PRO A 796 7.36 -4.59 17.21
C PRO A 796 8.86 -4.36 16.97
N HIS A 797 9.43 -3.38 17.67
CA HIS A 797 10.84 -3.01 17.58
C HIS A 797 11.79 -4.23 17.75
N GLN A 798 11.58 -5.02 18.80
CA GLN A 798 12.36 -6.23 19.11
C GLN A 798 12.27 -7.30 18.01
N VAL A 799 11.12 -7.36 17.32
CA VAL A 799 10.88 -8.27 16.19
C VAL A 799 11.61 -7.78 14.94
N LYS A 800 11.62 -6.47 14.67
CA LYS A 800 12.44 -5.87 13.60
C LYS A 800 13.94 -6.04 13.85
N MET A 801 14.39 -5.98 15.11
CA MET A 801 15.79 -6.29 15.46
C MET A 801 16.13 -7.73 15.07
N HIS A 802 15.26 -8.69 15.40
CA HIS A 802 15.45 -10.09 15.03
C HIS A 802 15.40 -10.34 13.51
N TRP A 803 14.51 -9.65 12.79
CA TRP A 803 14.29 -9.88 11.35
C TRP A 803 15.23 -9.12 10.41
N VAL A 804 15.88 -8.04 10.86
CA VAL A 804 16.70 -7.17 9.99
C VAL A 804 18.12 -7.00 10.50
N HIS A 805 18.30 -6.38 11.67
CA HIS A 805 19.59 -6.16 12.34
C HIS A 805 19.32 -5.60 13.75
N SER A 806 20.19 -5.87 14.73
CA SER A 806 20.05 -5.31 16.08
C SER A 806 20.01 -3.78 16.09
N LEU A 807 20.59 -3.12 15.09
CA LEU A 807 20.57 -1.67 14.88
C LEU A 807 19.78 -1.27 13.61
N TYR A 808 18.69 -1.95 13.25
CA TYR A 808 17.98 -1.80 11.96
C TYR A 808 17.55 -0.37 11.58
N TRP A 809 17.47 0.55 12.56
CA TRP A 809 17.12 1.95 12.36
C TRP A 809 18.27 2.81 11.83
N ARG A 810 19.52 2.32 11.90
CA ARG A 810 20.66 2.96 11.23
C ARG A 810 20.50 2.82 9.72
N GLN A 811 20.82 3.89 9.01
CA GLN A 811 20.91 3.86 7.55
C GLN A 811 22.25 3.24 7.13
N GLY A 812 22.35 2.77 5.89
CA GLY A 812 23.55 2.12 5.38
C GLY A 812 23.75 0.67 5.86
N PRO A 813 24.93 0.10 5.61
CA PRO A 813 25.32 -1.25 6.06
C PRO A 813 25.18 -1.48 7.56
N GLU A 814 25.36 -0.44 8.37
CA GLU A 814 25.35 -0.49 9.83
C GLU A 814 23.98 -0.86 10.43
N GLY A 815 22.92 -0.79 9.61
CA GLY A 815 21.55 -1.23 9.93
C GLY A 815 21.12 -2.50 9.18
N ASN A 816 22.05 -3.32 8.70
CA ASN A 816 21.75 -4.49 7.86
C ASN A 816 22.60 -5.72 8.24
N ASP A 817 21.94 -6.84 8.52
CA ASP A 817 22.58 -8.15 8.61
C ASP A 817 22.22 -8.96 7.36
N ILE A 818 23.19 -9.24 6.49
CA ILE A 818 22.98 -10.07 5.31
C ILE A 818 22.49 -11.50 5.68
N HIS A 819 22.85 -12.02 6.85
CA HIS A 819 22.36 -13.31 7.36
C HIS A 819 20.91 -13.26 7.90
N LYS A 820 20.29 -12.08 7.96
CA LYS A 820 18.85 -11.87 8.22
C LYS A 820 18.11 -11.42 6.95
N THR A 821 18.68 -10.50 6.17
CA THR A 821 18.00 -9.78 5.07
C THR A 821 18.34 -10.29 3.66
N ASN A 822 19.45 -11.00 3.47
CA ASN A 822 20.02 -11.33 2.16
C ASN A 822 20.31 -10.12 1.23
N VAL A 823 20.38 -8.90 1.80
CA VAL A 823 20.77 -7.69 1.06
C VAL A 823 22.26 -7.45 1.29
N PRO A 824 23.10 -7.41 0.24
CA PRO A 824 24.51 -7.06 0.37
C PRO A 824 24.72 -5.69 0.99
N ASN A 825 25.70 -5.57 1.87
CA ASN A 825 26.18 -4.29 2.40
C ASN A 825 26.67 -3.37 1.28
N LEU A 826 27.16 -3.92 0.17
CA LEU A 826 27.47 -3.18 -1.05
C LEU A 826 26.27 -2.38 -1.60
N ARG A 827 25.07 -2.99 -1.61
CA ARG A 827 23.82 -2.33 -2.02
C ARG A 827 23.44 -1.24 -1.01
N MET A 828 23.51 -1.57 0.28
CA MET A 828 23.16 -0.67 1.36
C MET A 828 24.07 0.58 1.41
N ARG A 829 25.37 0.42 1.15
CA ARG A 829 26.33 1.53 1.05
C ARG A 829 26.01 2.41 -0.15
N PHE A 830 25.80 1.85 -1.34
CA PHE A 830 25.41 2.64 -2.53
C PHE A 830 24.15 3.49 -2.29
N ARG A 831 23.11 2.90 -1.67
CA ARG A 831 21.88 3.64 -1.33
C ARG A 831 22.15 4.78 -0.34
N PHE A 832 22.93 4.51 0.71
CA PHE A 832 23.24 5.49 1.75
C PHE A 832 24.14 6.63 1.27
N ASP A 833 25.21 6.33 0.54
CA ASP A 833 26.13 7.34 0.00
C ASP A 833 25.37 8.26 -0.96
N THR A 834 24.61 7.69 -1.90
CA THR A 834 23.78 8.45 -2.85
C THR A 834 22.74 9.33 -2.14
N PHE A 835 22.09 8.82 -1.09
CA PHE A 835 21.12 9.58 -0.29
C PHE A 835 21.77 10.72 0.49
N SER A 836 22.93 10.47 1.09
CA SER A 836 23.71 11.46 1.84
C SER A 836 24.20 12.59 0.94
N GLU A 837 24.62 12.28 -0.29
CA GLU A 837 24.99 13.27 -1.32
C GLU A 837 23.82 14.20 -1.68
N GLU A 838 22.61 13.66 -1.91
CA GLU A 838 21.43 14.50 -2.22
C GLU A 838 20.97 15.34 -1.00
N GLN A 839 21.03 14.77 0.21
CA GLN A 839 20.74 15.54 1.43
C GLN A 839 21.77 16.66 1.65
N HIS A 840 23.05 16.39 1.40
CA HIS A 840 24.10 17.40 1.50
C HIS A 840 23.88 18.52 0.47
N LEU A 841 23.62 18.19 -0.80
CA LEU A 841 23.34 19.17 -1.85
C LEU A 841 22.18 20.12 -1.51
N VAL A 842 21.07 19.58 -0.98
CA VAL A 842 19.90 20.39 -0.63
C VAL A 842 20.16 21.24 0.61
N SER A 843 20.90 20.74 1.61
CA SER A 843 21.22 21.50 2.82
C SER A 843 22.27 22.60 2.58
N SER A 844 23.34 22.30 1.84
CA SER A 844 24.38 23.29 1.50
C SER A 844 23.83 24.41 0.61
N GLY A 845 23.11 24.07 -0.46
CA GLY A 845 22.47 25.07 -1.33
C GLY A 845 21.45 25.95 -0.60
N ALA A 846 20.75 25.41 0.41
CA ALA A 846 19.84 26.18 1.25
C ALA A 846 20.57 27.09 2.26
N GLU A 847 21.73 26.67 2.76
CA GLU A 847 22.60 27.50 3.61
C GLU A 847 23.22 28.66 2.81
N ASP A 848 23.77 28.39 1.62
CA ASP A 848 24.32 29.42 0.74
C ASP A 848 23.26 30.46 0.34
N PHE A 849 22.03 30.03 0.04
CA PHE A 849 20.90 30.93 -0.17
C PHE A 849 20.67 31.88 1.02
N ARG A 850 20.63 31.33 2.24
CA ARG A 850 20.44 32.09 3.48
C ARG A 850 21.59 33.09 3.70
N LEU A 851 22.83 32.66 3.46
CA LEU A 851 24.02 33.51 3.57
C LEU A 851 24.02 34.64 2.52
N ARG A 852 23.61 34.38 1.27
CA ARG A 852 23.43 35.44 0.25
C ARG A 852 22.35 36.42 0.68
N ALA A 853 21.18 35.95 1.10
CA ALA A 853 20.07 36.80 1.51
C ALA A 853 20.45 37.73 2.69
N LEU A 854 21.18 37.22 3.68
CA LEU A 854 21.73 38.02 4.78
C LEU A 854 22.72 39.09 4.30
N ARG A 855 23.65 38.74 3.40
CA ARG A 855 24.62 39.70 2.81
C ARG A 855 23.94 40.80 2.01
N LEU A 856 22.85 40.49 1.28
CA LEU A 856 22.05 41.47 0.55
C LEU A 856 21.31 42.40 1.51
N SER A 857 20.61 41.85 2.51
CA SER A 857 19.89 42.65 3.51
C SER A 857 20.82 43.57 4.33
N GLN A 858 22.04 43.12 4.65
CA GLN A 858 23.06 43.96 5.31
C GLN A 858 23.55 45.11 4.41
N ARG A 859 23.69 44.89 3.10
CA ARG A 859 24.02 45.96 2.13
C ARG A 859 22.88 46.97 1.99
N GLU A 860 21.63 46.52 1.99
CA GLU A 860 20.45 47.40 2.00
C GLU A 860 20.29 48.20 3.30
N HIS A 861 20.86 47.74 4.43
CA HIS A 861 20.91 48.50 5.69
C HIS A 861 22.14 49.43 5.82
N HIS A 862 23.10 49.34 4.90
CA HIS A 862 24.27 50.23 4.84
C HIS A 862 24.12 51.34 3.77
N HIS A 863 23.07 51.28 2.97
CA HIS A 863 22.65 52.31 2.01
C HIS A 863 21.46 53.12 2.52
#